data_AF-A0AA42BTD4-F1
#
_entry.id   AF-A0AA42BTD4-F1
#
_cell.length_a   1.000
_cell.length_b   1.000
_cell.length_c   1.000
_cell.angle_alpha   90.00
_cell.angle_beta   90.00
_cell.angle_gamma   90.00
#
_symmetry.space_group_name_H-M   'P 1'
#
loop_
_entity.id
_entity.type
_entity.pdbx_description
1 polymer ?
#
loop_
_entity_poly.entity_id
_entity_poly.type
_entity_poly.pdbx_seq_one_letter_code
_entity_poly.pdbx_strand_id
1 'polypeptide(L)'
;MSINRNDACPCGSGKKYKKCCMKRKNEQEAGQARQDHFFRIKHELTLRTWEFISGQLSYQDMLQLQKEYKRRSGRDSFGEEGMFQFWLTFLHRFSNGLRGVEWFSDKQGHRLSQELQSMLQIWKGLIPRFIQMIDYDEQGVIVEDAVTKERLWMPYAPTMPDPIPWGGALCLLEEMGSGYYIHGMALIVGPQELEKGTVRLQEVLEETKQPYEQVIFTYYLELLRVMRKPVHGAENRRMMDLEEKTLYYEVPQTDQVFQELMKDSAFSFDHLSQKEAEISFVGDWTCYTDNALPAVLYMAPVYGTIHVMSGVMKFTSANAVHIQSFIQKAESLHATLHFSHEETRTHRVPEGVIQQTYSIRSEEALSSETALIAQETASLYDKSLRLPAMQNLSLEEAVVQGYREQVETWLRQREFSSYRLRDAVSAVTADYNTVRKQLGLPLSPFVTLREKRETKLDPAVNPFVQAPLIEEEDFMFYEGLQLTAEAMQSFFVNDVIEFFKQKISGKSEGTYYKYRTGLTILADYLTTLQASSWEEVTVYHWERFLSVYYFETRDDVSLNQLKAVLAVLRALVKWLDRQCGTKTAPAVITLIQETEPKLRRAIALWDYYTPADQRRYMPSLLQTGLAMLPHIGERHEGVIEGLFRVDKLTGTGMIVEHTQQHQVYEVAIPIPARKLLEKNMCFSAFILKPADKMQWKIAAMERVFPASHVV
;
A
#
# COMPACT_ATOMS: atom_id res chain seq x y z
N MET A 1 -29.90 -16.21 13.37
CA MET A 1 -31.34 -16.24 13.06
C MET A 1 -31.52 -16.16 11.54
N SER A 2 -32.29 -17.05 10.92
CA SER A 2 -32.57 -17.01 9.48
C SER A 2 -33.89 -16.27 9.22
N ILE A 3 -33.84 -15.22 8.39
CA ILE A 3 -35.04 -14.47 7.98
C ILE A 3 -35.87 -15.33 7.03
N ASN A 4 -37.18 -15.46 7.28
CA ASN A 4 -38.05 -16.27 6.45
C ASN A 4 -38.35 -15.53 5.13
N ARG A 5 -38.48 -16.26 4.02
CA ARG A 5 -38.67 -15.70 2.66
C ARG A 5 -39.88 -14.75 2.56
N ASN A 6 -40.91 -14.97 3.37
CA ASN A 6 -42.13 -14.17 3.36
C ASN A 6 -42.15 -13.01 4.36
N ASP A 7 -41.14 -12.91 5.24
CA ASP A 7 -41.06 -11.86 6.26
C ASP A 7 -40.82 -10.48 5.63
N ALA A 8 -41.12 -9.43 6.39
CA ALA A 8 -40.75 -8.07 6.01
C ALA A 8 -39.23 -7.96 5.84
N CYS A 9 -38.80 -7.32 4.77
CA CYS A 9 -37.39 -7.23 4.44
C CYS A 9 -36.66 -6.33 5.46
N PRO A 10 -35.50 -6.76 6.01
CA PRO A 10 -34.79 -6.05 7.08
C PRO A 10 -34.21 -4.70 6.63
N CYS A 11 -34.12 -4.44 5.33
CA CYS A 11 -33.68 -3.15 4.80
C CYS A 11 -34.72 -2.02 4.93
N GLY A 12 -35.87 -2.26 5.58
CA GLY A 12 -36.89 -1.24 5.82
C GLY A 12 -37.76 -0.91 4.61
N SER A 13 -37.65 -1.64 3.49
CA SER A 13 -38.37 -1.34 2.24
C SER A 13 -39.89 -1.62 2.27
N GLY A 14 -40.42 -2.21 3.35
CA GLY A 14 -41.82 -2.63 3.48
C GLY A 14 -42.23 -3.81 2.58
N LYS A 15 -41.33 -4.33 1.72
CA LYS A 15 -41.57 -5.49 0.83
C LYS A 15 -41.22 -6.80 1.54
N LYS A 16 -41.78 -7.93 1.07
CA LYS A 16 -41.36 -9.28 1.51
C LYS A 16 -39.90 -9.53 1.13
N TYR A 17 -39.11 -10.17 2.01
CA TYR A 17 -37.68 -10.45 1.79
C TYR A 17 -37.40 -11.12 0.44
N LYS A 18 -38.21 -12.10 0.02
CA LYS A 18 -38.11 -12.76 -1.30
C LYS A 18 -38.30 -11.84 -2.51
N LYS A 19 -39.00 -10.71 -2.34
CA LYS A 19 -39.26 -9.72 -3.41
C LYS A 19 -38.32 -8.51 -3.33
N CYS A 20 -37.40 -8.48 -2.37
CA CYS A 20 -36.50 -7.36 -2.14
C CYS A 20 -35.05 -7.83 -2.06
N CYS A 21 -34.42 -7.89 -0.88
CA CYS A 21 -32.99 -8.19 -0.75
C CYS A 21 -32.62 -9.58 -1.27
N MET A 22 -33.49 -10.59 -1.14
CA MET A 22 -33.22 -11.91 -1.75
C MET A 22 -33.28 -11.86 -3.28
N LYS A 23 -34.19 -11.09 -3.87
CA LYS A 23 -34.26 -10.91 -5.33
C LYS A 23 -33.02 -10.18 -5.84
N ARG A 24 -32.59 -9.11 -5.16
CA ARG A 24 -31.35 -8.39 -5.44
C ARG A 24 -30.12 -9.28 -5.33
N LYS A 25 -30.02 -10.09 -4.27
CA LYS A 25 -28.94 -11.06 -4.08
C LYS A 25 -28.89 -12.10 -5.19
N ASN A 26 -30.05 -12.68 -5.54
CA ASN A 26 -30.15 -13.63 -6.66
C ASN A 26 -29.82 -12.97 -8.02
N GLU A 27 -30.21 -11.72 -8.23
CA GLU A 27 -29.87 -10.95 -9.44
C GLU A 27 -28.37 -10.66 -9.53
N GLN A 28 -27.72 -10.36 -8.40
CA GLN A 28 -26.27 -10.16 -8.27
C GLN A 28 -25.49 -11.48 -8.50
N GLU A 29 -25.89 -12.58 -7.87
CA GLU A 29 -25.29 -13.91 -8.07
C GLU A 29 -25.44 -14.38 -9.52
N ALA A 30 -26.62 -14.16 -10.14
CA ALA A 30 -26.83 -14.46 -11.55
C ALA A 30 -26.01 -13.53 -12.48
N GLY A 31 -25.78 -12.28 -12.07
CA GLY A 31 -24.87 -11.35 -12.76
C GLY A 31 -23.44 -11.86 -12.77
N GLN A 32 -22.92 -12.26 -11.61
CA GLN A 32 -21.57 -12.81 -11.47
C GLN A 32 -21.38 -14.09 -12.28
N ALA A 33 -22.32 -15.03 -12.20
CA ALA A 33 -22.24 -16.28 -12.95
C ALA A 33 -22.23 -16.06 -14.48
N ARG A 34 -22.98 -15.05 -14.99
CA ARG A 34 -22.94 -14.66 -16.41
C ARG A 34 -21.58 -14.07 -16.79
N GLN A 35 -21.01 -13.24 -15.93
CA GLN A 35 -19.69 -12.63 -16.14
C GLN A 35 -18.59 -13.71 -16.17
N ASP A 36 -18.57 -14.62 -15.20
CA ASP A 36 -17.60 -15.72 -15.12
C ASP A 36 -17.69 -16.63 -16.36
N HIS A 37 -18.91 -16.94 -16.78
CA HIS A 37 -19.15 -17.72 -18.00
C HIS A 37 -18.64 -16.99 -19.25
N PHE A 38 -18.89 -15.69 -19.38
CA PHE A 38 -18.37 -14.87 -20.48
C PHE A 38 -16.85 -14.86 -20.52
N PHE A 39 -16.16 -14.62 -19.40
CA PHE A 39 -14.70 -14.61 -19.35
C PHE A 39 -14.10 -15.98 -19.67
N ARG A 40 -14.77 -17.07 -19.28
CA ARG A 40 -14.35 -18.43 -19.63
C ARG A 40 -14.42 -18.68 -21.14
N ILE A 41 -15.54 -18.35 -21.78
CA ILE A 41 -15.70 -18.50 -23.24
C ILE A 41 -14.70 -17.61 -23.98
N LYS A 42 -14.52 -16.37 -23.52
CA LYS A 42 -13.55 -15.42 -24.09
C LYS A 42 -12.12 -15.94 -24.00
N HIS A 43 -11.74 -16.53 -22.87
CA HIS A 43 -10.42 -17.15 -22.72
C HIS A 43 -10.23 -18.31 -23.69
N GLU A 44 -11.21 -19.21 -23.80
CA GLU A 44 -11.19 -20.32 -24.74
C GLU A 44 -11.06 -19.84 -26.20
N LEU A 45 -11.86 -18.86 -26.61
CA LEU A 45 -11.81 -18.33 -27.97
C LEU A 45 -10.48 -17.63 -28.26
N THR A 46 -9.91 -16.93 -27.28
CA THR A 46 -8.60 -16.26 -27.40
C THR A 46 -7.50 -17.28 -27.68
N LEU A 47 -7.45 -18.37 -26.89
CA LEU A 47 -6.46 -19.44 -27.07
C LEU A 47 -6.58 -20.10 -28.44
N ARG A 48 -7.79 -20.50 -28.84
CA ARG A 48 -8.02 -21.14 -30.16
C ARG A 48 -7.64 -20.22 -31.32
N THR A 49 -7.96 -18.93 -31.21
CA THR A 49 -7.62 -17.95 -32.24
C THR A 49 -6.10 -17.78 -32.34
N TRP A 50 -5.41 -17.69 -31.20
CA TRP A 50 -3.96 -17.57 -31.16
C TRP A 50 -3.25 -18.83 -31.68
N GLU A 51 -3.68 -20.03 -31.27
CA GLU A 51 -3.15 -21.31 -31.76
C GLU A 51 -3.30 -21.42 -33.28
N PHE A 52 -4.43 -20.98 -33.82
CA PHE A 52 -4.62 -20.94 -35.26
C PHE A 52 -3.63 -19.97 -35.93
N ILE A 53 -3.59 -18.70 -35.51
CA ILE A 53 -2.75 -17.68 -36.13
C ILE A 53 -1.28 -18.09 -36.08
N SER A 54 -0.78 -18.47 -34.90
CA SER A 54 0.60 -18.90 -34.72
C SER A 54 0.94 -20.15 -35.53
N GLY A 55 -0.01 -21.09 -35.69
CA GLY A 55 0.15 -22.26 -36.54
C GLY A 55 0.14 -21.98 -38.04
N GLN A 56 -0.33 -20.81 -38.50
CA GLN A 56 -0.26 -20.39 -39.90
C GLN A 56 1.05 -19.68 -40.27
N LEU A 57 1.85 -19.26 -39.29
CA LEU A 57 3.03 -18.44 -39.50
C LEU A 57 4.29 -19.29 -39.43
N SER A 58 5.22 -19.10 -40.36
CA SER A 58 6.55 -19.66 -40.22
C SER A 58 7.34 -18.92 -39.11
N TYR A 59 8.40 -19.54 -38.61
CA TYR A 59 9.31 -18.88 -37.67
C TYR A 59 9.89 -17.56 -38.25
N GLN A 60 10.16 -17.53 -39.56
CA GLN A 60 10.69 -16.33 -40.22
C GLN A 60 9.64 -15.21 -40.28
N ASP A 61 8.38 -15.54 -40.60
CA ASP A 61 7.28 -14.55 -40.63
C ASP A 61 7.07 -13.96 -39.24
N MET A 62 7.08 -14.82 -38.21
CA MET A 62 6.94 -14.40 -36.82
C MET A 62 8.04 -13.42 -36.39
N LEU A 63 9.29 -13.70 -36.77
CA LEU A 63 10.41 -12.78 -36.50
C LEU A 63 10.27 -11.44 -37.26
N GLN A 64 9.79 -11.46 -38.50
CA GLN A 64 9.55 -10.23 -39.27
C GLN A 64 8.45 -9.38 -38.64
N LEU A 65 7.34 -10.00 -38.26
CA LEU A 65 6.22 -9.33 -37.59
C LEU A 65 6.65 -8.74 -36.24
N GLN A 66 7.47 -9.47 -35.47
CA GLN A 66 8.05 -8.93 -34.23
C GLN A 66 8.95 -7.72 -34.49
N LYS A 67 9.80 -7.76 -35.52
CA LYS A 67 10.63 -6.62 -35.92
C LYS A 67 9.79 -5.42 -36.34
N GLU A 68 8.72 -5.65 -37.12
CA GLU A 68 7.78 -4.59 -37.50
C GLU A 68 7.12 -3.98 -36.27
N TYR A 69 6.56 -4.81 -35.39
CA TYR A 69 5.92 -4.36 -34.16
C TYR A 69 6.87 -3.52 -33.32
N LYS A 70 8.11 -3.98 -33.08
CA LYS A 70 9.13 -3.24 -32.33
C LYS A 70 9.42 -1.88 -32.96
N ARG A 71 9.66 -1.84 -34.28
CA ARG A 71 9.93 -0.60 -35.02
C ARG A 71 8.78 0.41 -34.91
N ARG A 72 7.54 -0.05 -35.08
CA ARG A 72 6.36 0.83 -35.11
C ARG A 72 5.92 1.29 -33.74
N SER A 73 5.91 0.38 -32.76
CA SER A 73 5.60 0.70 -31.35
C SER A 73 6.72 1.46 -30.65
N GLY A 74 7.96 1.38 -31.16
CA GLY A 74 9.14 2.03 -30.57
C GLY A 74 9.64 1.32 -29.30
N ARG A 75 9.58 -0.01 -29.24
CA ARG A 75 9.94 -0.81 -28.05
C ARG A 75 10.95 -1.93 -28.37
N ASP A 76 11.84 -2.20 -27.41
CA ASP A 76 12.96 -3.16 -27.57
C ASP A 76 12.94 -4.38 -26.61
N SER A 77 12.20 -4.34 -25.48
CA SER A 77 12.35 -5.29 -24.36
C SER A 77 11.44 -6.54 -24.40
N PHE A 78 11.89 -7.59 -23.72
CA PHE A 78 11.14 -8.83 -23.41
C PHE A 78 10.09 -8.57 -22.31
N GLY A 79 8.85 -9.02 -22.49
CA GLY A 79 7.71 -8.77 -21.58
C GLY A 79 6.40 -8.33 -22.27
N GLU A 80 6.39 -8.26 -23.60
CA GLU A 80 5.29 -7.72 -24.41
C GLU A 80 4.52 -8.71 -25.27
N GLU A 81 4.74 -9.99 -25.04
CA GLU A 81 4.17 -11.05 -25.88
C GLU A 81 2.64 -10.91 -26.01
N GLY A 82 1.94 -10.53 -24.93
CA GLY A 82 0.49 -10.30 -24.96
C GLY A 82 0.04 -9.13 -25.85
N MET A 83 0.73 -7.99 -25.85
CA MET A 83 0.38 -6.85 -26.72
C MET A 83 0.68 -7.15 -28.19
N PHE A 84 1.75 -7.90 -28.45
CA PHE A 84 2.08 -8.35 -29.79
C PHE A 84 1.04 -9.35 -30.32
N GLN A 85 0.64 -10.33 -29.51
CA GLN A 85 -0.44 -11.28 -29.82
C GLN A 85 -1.77 -10.57 -30.08
N PHE A 86 -2.11 -9.59 -29.24
CA PHE A 86 -3.28 -8.75 -29.41
C PHE A 86 -3.26 -8.00 -30.76
N TRP A 87 -2.13 -7.37 -31.09
CA TRP A 87 -1.96 -6.68 -32.37
C TRP A 87 -2.14 -7.62 -33.57
N LEU A 88 -1.51 -8.80 -33.55
CA LEU A 88 -1.66 -9.78 -34.62
C LEU A 88 -3.10 -10.29 -34.76
N THR A 89 -3.81 -10.43 -33.65
CA THR A 89 -5.17 -10.99 -33.64
C THR A 89 -6.20 -9.98 -34.13
N PHE A 90 -6.16 -8.75 -33.63
CA PHE A 90 -7.28 -7.81 -33.81
C PHE A 90 -7.00 -6.61 -34.72
N LEU A 91 -5.74 -6.37 -35.07
CA LEU A 91 -5.34 -5.11 -35.73
C LEU A 91 -4.56 -5.34 -37.03
N HIS A 92 -3.59 -6.25 -37.02
CA HIS A 92 -2.74 -6.55 -38.18
C HIS A 92 -3.56 -7.22 -39.28
N ARG A 93 -3.41 -6.75 -40.53
CA ARG A 93 -3.95 -7.41 -41.72
C ARG A 93 -2.85 -8.26 -42.38
N PHE A 94 -3.10 -9.56 -42.50
CA PHE A 94 -2.20 -10.50 -43.14
C PHE A 94 -2.23 -10.35 -44.67
N SER A 95 -1.38 -11.10 -45.38
CA SER A 95 -1.30 -11.08 -46.85
C SER A 95 -2.60 -11.42 -47.57
N ASN A 96 -3.52 -12.11 -46.89
CA ASN A 96 -4.88 -12.39 -47.38
C ASN A 96 -5.87 -11.22 -47.19
N GLY A 97 -5.41 -10.06 -46.68
CA GLY A 97 -6.21 -8.87 -46.41
C GLY A 97 -7.05 -8.92 -45.13
N LEU A 98 -7.10 -10.08 -44.45
CA LEU A 98 -7.90 -10.30 -43.24
C LEU A 98 -7.09 -10.01 -41.98
N ARG A 99 -7.78 -9.53 -40.93
CA ARG A 99 -7.24 -9.52 -39.57
C ARG A 99 -7.18 -10.93 -39.01
N GLY A 100 -6.35 -11.20 -38.01
CA GLY A 100 -6.21 -12.53 -37.41
C GLY A 100 -7.55 -13.16 -36.99
N VAL A 101 -8.40 -12.38 -36.33
CA VAL A 101 -9.75 -12.80 -35.91
C VAL A 101 -10.69 -13.08 -37.10
N GLU A 102 -10.59 -12.30 -38.17
CA GLU A 102 -11.38 -12.50 -39.41
C GLU A 102 -10.91 -13.77 -40.14
N TRP A 103 -9.60 -13.98 -40.22
CA TRP A 103 -9.00 -15.15 -40.83
C TRP A 103 -9.36 -16.44 -40.07
N PHE A 104 -9.32 -16.41 -38.75
CA PHE A 104 -9.79 -17.51 -37.91
C PHE A 104 -11.27 -17.80 -38.14
N SER A 105 -12.11 -16.76 -38.19
CA SER A 105 -13.55 -16.93 -38.47
C SER A 105 -13.82 -17.56 -39.83
N ASP A 106 -13.08 -17.17 -40.88
CA ASP A 106 -13.24 -17.74 -42.22
C ASP A 106 -12.88 -19.24 -42.26
N LYS A 107 -11.77 -19.63 -41.63
CA LYS A 107 -11.24 -21.01 -41.72
C LYS A 107 -11.81 -21.97 -40.69
N GLN A 108 -12.04 -21.52 -39.46
CA GLN A 108 -12.43 -22.39 -38.35
C GLN A 108 -13.76 -22.00 -37.69
N GLY A 109 -14.33 -20.83 -38.00
CA GLY A 109 -15.54 -20.33 -37.33
C GLY A 109 -16.73 -21.30 -37.40
N HIS A 110 -16.92 -22.00 -38.52
CA HIS A 110 -18.01 -22.98 -38.69
C HIS A 110 -17.91 -24.21 -37.76
N ARG A 111 -16.75 -24.45 -37.15
CA ARG A 111 -16.51 -25.59 -36.23
C ARG A 111 -16.75 -25.23 -34.76
N LEU A 112 -17.01 -23.96 -34.47
CA LEU A 112 -17.23 -23.47 -33.12
C LEU A 112 -18.67 -23.73 -32.67
N SER A 113 -18.90 -23.76 -31.36
CA SER A 113 -20.24 -23.74 -30.79
C SER A 113 -20.96 -22.44 -31.15
N GLN A 114 -22.29 -22.43 -31.09
CA GLN A 114 -23.09 -21.23 -31.38
C GLN A 114 -22.71 -20.03 -30.50
N GLU A 115 -22.37 -20.27 -29.23
CA GLU A 115 -21.90 -19.23 -28.31
C GLU A 115 -20.56 -18.63 -28.75
N LEU A 116 -19.58 -19.48 -29.07
CA LEU A 116 -18.28 -19.04 -29.58
C LEU A 116 -18.39 -18.34 -30.94
N GLN A 117 -19.30 -18.78 -31.82
CA GLN A 117 -19.58 -18.11 -33.09
C GLN A 117 -20.16 -16.71 -32.88
N SER A 118 -21.08 -16.56 -31.92
CA SER A 118 -21.70 -15.27 -31.61
C SER A 118 -20.67 -14.28 -31.08
N MET A 119 -19.83 -14.70 -30.14
CA MET A 119 -18.72 -13.90 -29.62
C MET A 119 -17.72 -13.53 -30.72
N LEU A 120 -17.38 -14.48 -31.60
CA LEU A 120 -16.48 -14.23 -32.72
C LEU A 120 -17.04 -13.21 -33.72
N GLN A 121 -18.36 -13.17 -33.95
CA GLN A 121 -18.97 -12.11 -34.76
C GLN A 121 -18.83 -10.73 -34.11
N ILE A 122 -19.00 -10.64 -32.78
CA ILE A 122 -18.76 -9.39 -32.05
C ILE A 122 -17.30 -8.96 -32.21
N TRP A 123 -16.34 -9.88 -32.04
CA TRP A 123 -14.91 -9.57 -32.14
C TRP A 123 -14.50 -9.01 -33.51
N LYS A 124 -15.13 -9.49 -34.58
CA LYS A 124 -14.92 -8.95 -35.93
C LYS A 124 -15.44 -7.51 -36.07
N GLY A 125 -16.46 -7.12 -35.31
CA GLY A 125 -17.01 -5.76 -35.33
C GLY A 125 -16.28 -4.76 -34.44
N LEU A 126 -15.32 -5.20 -33.60
CA LEU A 126 -14.63 -4.31 -32.67
C LEU A 126 -13.72 -3.33 -33.41
N ILE A 127 -13.84 -2.05 -33.06
CA ILE A 127 -13.02 -0.95 -33.58
C ILE A 127 -12.33 -0.26 -32.39
N PRO A 128 -11.03 0.08 -32.47
CA PRO A 128 -10.35 0.78 -31.38
C PRO A 128 -10.96 2.16 -31.10
N ARG A 129 -11.01 2.50 -29.81
CA ARG A 129 -11.55 3.77 -29.30
C ARG A 129 -10.60 4.36 -28.27
N PHE A 130 -10.57 5.70 -28.25
CA PHE A 130 -9.95 6.44 -27.17
C PHE A 130 -11.01 6.63 -26.08
N ILE A 131 -10.77 6.14 -24.88
CA ILE A 131 -11.67 6.31 -23.74
C ILE A 131 -10.98 7.02 -22.60
N GLN A 132 -11.76 7.75 -21.81
CA GLN A 132 -11.33 8.35 -20.55
C GLN A 132 -12.34 8.05 -19.45
N MET A 133 -11.87 7.63 -18.28
CA MET A 133 -12.71 7.52 -17.10
C MET A 133 -13.12 8.91 -16.62
N ILE A 134 -14.42 9.13 -16.45
CA ILE A 134 -14.96 10.44 -16.07
C ILE A 134 -15.80 10.41 -14.80
N ASP A 135 -16.28 9.25 -14.36
CA ASP A 135 -17.02 9.04 -13.11
C ASP A 135 -17.00 7.54 -12.76
N TYR A 136 -17.52 7.16 -11.59
CA TYR A 136 -17.71 5.76 -11.20
C TYR A 136 -18.86 5.64 -10.18
N ASP A 137 -19.28 4.41 -9.89
CA ASP A 137 -20.20 4.10 -8.81
C ASP A 137 -19.82 2.76 -8.15
N GLU A 138 -20.72 2.21 -7.33
CA GLU A 138 -20.51 0.92 -6.64
C GLU A 138 -20.46 -0.29 -7.60
N GLN A 139 -20.89 -0.12 -8.86
CA GLN A 139 -21.06 -1.21 -9.83
C GLN A 139 -20.07 -1.12 -11.00
N GLY A 140 -19.49 0.05 -11.26
CA GLY A 140 -18.48 0.21 -12.29
C GLY A 140 -18.03 1.64 -12.52
N VAL A 141 -17.44 1.87 -13.69
CA VAL A 141 -16.85 3.13 -14.13
C VAL A 141 -17.64 3.68 -15.32
N ILE A 142 -17.83 4.99 -15.38
CA ILE A 142 -18.35 5.67 -16.56
C ILE A 142 -17.15 6.20 -17.34
N VAL A 143 -17.05 5.80 -18.60
CA VAL A 143 -16.03 6.31 -19.52
C VAL A 143 -16.67 7.15 -20.61
N GLU A 144 -15.92 8.12 -21.13
CA GLU A 144 -16.27 8.91 -22.30
C GLU A 144 -15.33 8.56 -23.44
N ASP A 145 -15.89 8.31 -24.62
CA ASP A 145 -15.13 8.23 -25.87
C ASP A 145 -14.59 9.63 -26.20
N ALA A 146 -13.26 9.77 -26.19
CA ALA A 146 -12.61 11.07 -26.33
C ALA A 146 -12.87 11.73 -27.69
N VAL A 147 -13.23 10.94 -28.72
CA VAL A 147 -13.53 11.39 -30.08
C VAL A 147 -15.01 11.66 -30.25
N THR A 148 -15.88 10.70 -29.95
CA THR A 148 -17.33 10.81 -30.20
C THR A 148 -18.11 11.49 -29.08
N LYS A 149 -17.49 11.63 -27.89
CA LYS A 149 -18.11 12.09 -26.64
C LYS A 149 -19.23 11.18 -26.12
N GLU A 150 -19.34 9.97 -26.66
CA GLU A 150 -20.27 8.95 -26.19
C GLU A 150 -19.87 8.48 -24.78
N ARG A 151 -20.86 8.38 -23.88
CA ARG A 151 -20.65 7.87 -22.52
C ARG A 151 -21.03 6.39 -22.43
N LEU A 152 -20.11 5.59 -21.94
CA LEU A 152 -20.21 4.14 -21.87
C LEU A 152 -20.03 3.69 -20.42
N TRP A 153 -20.93 2.82 -19.96
CA TRP A 153 -20.83 2.23 -18.62
C TRP A 153 -20.03 0.94 -18.67
N MET A 154 -19.03 0.83 -17.80
CA MET A 154 -18.10 -0.28 -17.71
C MET A 154 -18.17 -0.94 -16.33
N PRO A 155 -18.76 -2.14 -16.21
CA PRO A 155 -18.88 -2.83 -14.92
C PRO A 155 -17.50 -3.22 -14.37
N TYR A 156 -17.37 -3.28 -13.04
CA TYR A 156 -16.18 -3.86 -12.44
C TYR A 156 -15.98 -5.31 -12.90
N ALA A 157 -14.73 -5.64 -13.21
CA ALA A 157 -14.33 -6.93 -13.76
C ALA A 157 -12.88 -7.21 -13.41
N PRO A 158 -12.39 -8.46 -13.58
CA PRO A 158 -10.96 -8.76 -13.39
C PRO A 158 -10.01 -7.86 -14.21
N THR A 159 -10.46 -7.32 -15.34
CA THR A 159 -9.69 -6.42 -16.20
C THR A 159 -9.80 -4.92 -15.84
N MET A 160 -10.72 -4.57 -14.95
CA MET A 160 -10.92 -3.21 -14.41
C MET A 160 -11.53 -3.35 -12.99
N PRO A 161 -10.71 -3.71 -11.99
CA PRO A 161 -11.20 -3.93 -10.64
C PRO A 161 -11.52 -2.62 -9.91
N ASP A 162 -10.81 -1.53 -10.26
CA ASP A 162 -10.88 -0.25 -9.59
C ASP A 162 -10.92 0.92 -10.58
N PRO A 163 -11.59 2.04 -10.24
CA PRO A 163 -11.50 3.25 -11.01
C PRO A 163 -10.08 3.82 -10.95
N ILE A 164 -9.62 4.40 -12.06
CA ILE A 164 -8.35 5.12 -12.13
C ILE A 164 -8.69 6.58 -12.47
N PRO A 165 -8.43 7.55 -11.57
CA PRO A 165 -8.84 8.94 -11.76
C PRO A 165 -8.40 9.49 -13.10
N TRP A 166 -9.37 9.87 -13.94
CA TRP A 166 -9.13 10.42 -15.27
C TRP A 166 -8.30 9.55 -16.23
N GLY A 167 -8.11 8.27 -15.89
CA GLY A 167 -7.32 7.33 -16.66
C GLY A 167 -7.87 7.16 -18.07
N GLY A 168 -7.00 7.22 -19.06
CA GLY A 168 -7.34 7.11 -20.47
C GLY A 168 -6.73 5.88 -21.13
N ALA A 169 -7.35 5.37 -22.20
CA ALA A 169 -6.81 4.24 -22.97
C ALA A 169 -7.18 4.31 -24.45
N LEU A 170 -6.34 3.70 -25.29
CA LEU A 170 -6.69 3.30 -26.65
C LEU A 170 -6.93 1.79 -26.67
N CYS A 171 -8.19 1.37 -26.74
CA CYS A 171 -8.58 -0.03 -26.53
C CYS A 171 -9.76 -0.46 -27.43
N LEU A 172 -10.04 -1.76 -27.45
CA LEU A 172 -11.28 -2.31 -28.00
C LEU A 172 -12.29 -2.46 -26.87
N LEU A 173 -13.54 -2.09 -27.12
CA LEU A 173 -14.64 -2.26 -26.16
C LEU A 173 -15.64 -3.28 -26.66
N GLU A 174 -15.84 -4.33 -25.86
CA GLU A 174 -16.78 -5.42 -26.13
C GLU A 174 -18.02 -5.24 -25.27
N GLU A 175 -19.19 -5.21 -25.91
CA GLU A 175 -20.48 -5.11 -25.24
C GLU A 175 -20.92 -6.48 -24.69
N MET A 176 -21.33 -6.51 -23.42
CA MET A 176 -21.94 -7.69 -22.81
C MET A 176 -23.03 -7.28 -21.82
N GLY A 177 -24.25 -7.76 -22.07
CA GLY A 177 -25.40 -7.48 -21.20
C GLY A 177 -25.76 -6.00 -21.26
N SER A 178 -25.55 -5.28 -20.17
CA SER A 178 -25.86 -3.83 -20.07
C SER A 178 -24.61 -2.94 -20.02
N GLY A 179 -23.40 -3.48 -20.22
CA GLY A 179 -22.16 -2.72 -20.08
C GLY A 179 -21.06 -3.12 -21.05
N TYR A 180 -19.97 -2.38 -21.02
CA TYR A 180 -18.81 -2.54 -21.89
C TYR A 180 -17.58 -3.02 -21.12
N TYR A 181 -16.75 -3.82 -21.77
CA TYR A 181 -15.53 -4.36 -21.19
C TYR A 181 -14.36 -4.10 -22.13
N ILE A 182 -13.20 -3.77 -21.57
CA ILE A 182 -11.95 -3.74 -22.34
C ILE A 182 -11.69 -5.15 -22.88
N HIS A 183 -11.55 -5.24 -24.19
CA HIS A 183 -11.18 -6.46 -24.88
C HIS A 183 -9.66 -6.56 -25.04
N GLY A 184 -9.08 -7.66 -24.56
CA GLY A 184 -7.65 -7.90 -24.60
C GLY A 184 -6.89 -7.04 -23.60
N MET A 185 -5.80 -6.44 -24.05
CA MET A 185 -4.92 -5.61 -23.22
C MET A 185 -5.10 -4.13 -23.57
N ALA A 186 -5.04 -3.27 -22.54
CA ALA A 186 -5.03 -1.82 -22.71
C ALA A 186 -3.92 -1.20 -21.86
N LEU A 187 -3.26 -0.19 -22.42
CA LEU A 187 -2.41 0.70 -21.63
C LEU A 187 -3.27 1.84 -21.09
N ILE A 188 -3.36 1.95 -19.78
CA ILE A 188 -3.94 3.12 -19.13
C ILE A 188 -2.87 4.21 -19.00
N VAL A 189 -3.17 5.41 -19.48
CA VAL A 189 -2.32 6.60 -19.45
C VAL A 189 -3.05 7.78 -18.80
N GLY A 190 -2.32 8.85 -18.50
CA GLY A 190 -2.91 10.07 -17.96
C GLY A 190 -3.66 10.88 -19.01
N PRO A 191 -4.46 11.88 -18.58
CA PRO A 191 -5.18 12.81 -19.46
C PRO A 191 -4.33 13.44 -20.57
N GLN A 192 -3.13 13.91 -20.26
CA GLN A 192 -2.26 14.57 -21.24
C GLN A 192 -1.71 13.59 -22.28
N GLU A 193 -1.37 12.37 -21.86
CA GLU A 193 -0.98 11.30 -22.77
C GLU A 193 -2.12 10.89 -23.70
N LEU A 194 -3.35 10.84 -23.19
CA LEU A 194 -4.54 10.55 -23.97
C LEU A 194 -4.79 11.65 -25.02
N GLU A 195 -4.74 12.91 -24.60
CA GLU A 195 -4.96 14.09 -25.46
C GLU A 195 -4.01 14.10 -26.66
N LYS A 196 -2.72 13.81 -26.45
CA LYS A 196 -1.76 13.66 -27.56
C LYS A 196 -2.14 12.56 -28.53
N GLY A 197 -2.63 11.43 -28.03
CA GLY A 197 -3.09 10.33 -28.86
C GLY A 197 -4.24 10.77 -29.77
N THR A 198 -5.20 11.52 -29.20
CA THR A 198 -6.34 12.06 -29.94
C THR A 198 -5.96 13.16 -30.93
N VAL A 199 -5.02 14.05 -30.57
CA VAL A 199 -4.49 15.07 -31.48
C VAL A 199 -3.74 14.40 -32.63
N ARG A 200 -2.88 13.41 -32.36
CA ARG A 200 -2.19 12.68 -33.43
C ARG A 200 -3.15 11.94 -34.35
N LEU A 201 -4.23 11.38 -33.80
CA LEU A 201 -5.29 10.77 -34.62
C LEU A 201 -5.91 11.81 -35.56
N GLN A 202 -6.25 13.00 -35.06
CA GLN A 202 -6.82 14.08 -35.87
C GLN A 202 -5.86 14.51 -37.00
N GLU A 203 -4.58 14.72 -36.69
CA GLU A 203 -3.56 15.03 -37.70
C GLU A 203 -3.51 13.95 -38.80
N VAL A 204 -3.48 12.67 -38.43
CA VAL A 204 -3.42 11.58 -39.42
C VAL A 204 -4.70 11.48 -40.26
N LEU A 205 -5.87 11.75 -39.68
CA LEU A 205 -7.13 11.82 -40.41
C LEU A 205 -7.10 12.94 -41.46
N GLU A 206 -6.56 14.10 -41.10
CA GLU A 206 -6.40 15.24 -42.02
C GLU A 206 -5.35 14.96 -43.11
N GLU A 207 -4.20 14.38 -42.74
CA GLU A 207 -3.10 14.02 -43.64
C GLU A 207 -3.55 12.97 -44.69
N THR A 208 -4.24 11.92 -44.25
CA THR A 208 -4.57 10.76 -45.11
C THR A 208 -5.90 10.88 -45.83
N LYS A 209 -6.84 11.68 -45.29
CA LYS A 209 -8.25 11.77 -45.73
C LYS A 209 -8.96 10.42 -45.77
N GLN A 210 -8.48 9.44 -45.01
CA GLN A 210 -9.08 8.12 -44.90
C GLN A 210 -10.17 8.10 -43.81
N PRO A 211 -11.14 7.18 -43.88
CA PRO A 211 -12.12 7.00 -42.81
C PRO A 211 -11.47 6.63 -41.47
N TYR A 212 -12.10 7.04 -40.36
CA TYR A 212 -11.66 6.76 -38.99
C TYR A 212 -11.21 5.31 -38.80
N GLU A 213 -12.05 4.36 -39.22
CA GLU A 213 -11.78 2.93 -39.04
C GLU A 213 -10.49 2.50 -39.73
N GLN A 214 -10.25 2.97 -40.96
CA GLN A 214 -9.03 2.64 -41.68
C GLN A 214 -7.80 3.22 -40.99
N VAL A 215 -7.88 4.48 -40.54
CA VAL A 215 -6.78 5.16 -39.85
C VAL A 215 -6.47 4.50 -38.51
N ILE A 216 -7.48 4.23 -37.68
CA ILE A 216 -7.27 3.73 -36.32
C ILE A 216 -6.67 2.31 -36.32
N PHE A 217 -7.02 1.45 -37.28
CA PHE A 217 -6.36 0.15 -37.45
C PHE A 217 -4.95 0.28 -38.01
N THR A 218 -4.78 1.11 -39.05
CA THR A 218 -3.50 1.24 -39.74
C THR A 218 -2.44 1.86 -38.84
N TYR A 219 -2.78 2.88 -38.07
CA TYR A 219 -1.84 3.67 -37.25
C TYR A 219 -1.88 3.36 -35.76
N TYR A 220 -2.53 2.25 -35.34
CA TYR A 220 -2.71 1.91 -33.93
C TYR A 220 -1.40 1.95 -33.12
N LEU A 221 -0.32 1.35 -33.65
CA LEU A 221 0.97 1.26 -32.94
C LEU A 221 1.65 2.64 -32.81
N GLU A 222 1.53 3.49 -33.83
CA GLU A 222 2.05 4.85 -33.83
C GLU A 222 1.30 5.73 -32.81
N LEU A 223 -0.04 5.61 -32.76
CA LEU A 223 -0.87 6.30 -31.79
C LEU A 223 -0.53 5.86 -30.36
N LEU A 224 -0.44 4.54 -30.14
CA LEU A 224 -0.03 3.98 -28.85
C LEU A 224 1.37 4.43 -28.44
N ARG A 225 2.31 4.55 -29.39
CA ARG A 225 3.66 5.07 -29.16
C ARG A 225 3.61 6.52 -28.71
N VAL A 226 2.78 7.37 -29.32
CA VAL A 226 2.64 8.79 -28.93
C VAL A 226 2.07 8.93 -27.52
N MET A 227 1.07 8.13 -27.15
CA MET A 227 0.51 8.11 -25.79
C MET A 227 1.53 7.63 -24.75
N ARG A 228 2.45 6.73 -25.14
CA ARG A 228 3.50 6.21 -24.24
C ARG A 228 4.67 7.16 -24.07
N LYS A 229 4.96 7.99 -25.07
CA LYS A 229 6.01 9.00 -24.94
C LYS A 229 5.56 9.96 -23.84
N PRO A 230 6.35 10.15 -22.76
CA PRO A 230 6.01 11.14 -21.75
C PRO A 230 5.73 12.49 -22.42
N VAL A 231 4.76 13.25 -21.90
CA VAL A 231 4.55 14.67 -22.25
C VAL A 231 5.89 15.35 -22.26
N HIS A 232 6.19 16.11 -23.33
CA HIS A 232 7.48 16.75 -23.59
C HIS A 232 8.29 16.94 -22.30
N GLY A 233 9.27 16.06 -22.16
CA GLY A 233 9.56 15.46 -20.86
C GLY A 233 10.96 14.87 -20.82
N ALA A 234 11.07 13.56 -20.86
CA ALA A 234 12.37 12.92 -20.65
C ALA A 234 13.42 13.20 -21.75
N GLU A 235 13.01 13.38 -23.02
CA GLU A 235 13.96 13.52 -24.14
C GLU A 235 14.10 14.96 -24.69
N ASN A 236 13.18 15.86 -24.34
CA ASN A 236 13.12 17.24 -24.85
C ASN A 236 12.65 18.28 -23.80
N ARG A 237 12.67 17.95 -22.50
CA ARG A 237 12.61 19.01 -21.48
C ARG A 237 13.81 19.90 -21.71
N ARG A 238 13.56 21.20 -21.81
CA ARG A 238 14.62 22.17 -21.52
C ARG A 238 15.13 21.77 -20.14
N MET A 239 16.40 21.43 -20.12
CA MET A 239 17.07 21.10 -18.89
C MET A 239 17.55 22.43 -18.32
N MET A 240 17.33 22.61 -17.04
CA MET A 240 17.97 23.69 -16.31
C MET A 240 19.02 23.11 -15.38
N ASP A 241 20.06 23.90 -15.17
CA ASP A 241 21.05 23.64 -14.14
C ASP A 241 20.44 24.10 -12.82
N LEU A 242 20.18 23.14 -11.92
CA LEU A 242 19.79 23.40 -10.55
C LEU A 242 21.05 23.38 -9.69
N GLU A 243 21.42 24.54 -9.16
CA GLU A 243 22.54 24.67 -8.24
C GLU A 243 22.07 24.31 -6.82
N GLU A 244 22.57 23.18 -6.32
CA GLU A 244 22.48 22.80 -4.92
C GLU A 244 23.74 23.28 -4.19
N LYS A 245 23.56 24.04 -3.10
CA LYS A 245 24.67 24.47 -2.26
C LYS A 245 24.70 23.70 -0.97
N THR A 246 25.91 23.32 -0.55
CA THR A 246 26.20 22.79 0.78
C THR A 246 27.12 23.75 1.51
N LEU A 247 26.65 24.26 2.65
CA LEU A 247 27.41 25.13 3.53
C LEU A 247 28.00 24.31 4.69
N TYR A 248 29.30 24.43 4.91
CA TYR A 248 30.02 23.71 5.96
C TYR A 248 30.37 24.63 7.12
N TYR A 249 30.08 24.16 8.33
CA TYR A 249 30.43 24.84 9.57
C TYR A 249 31.18 23.88 10.49
N GLU A 250 32.20 24.38 11.15
CA GLU A 250 32.83 23.71 12.29
C GLU A 250 31.98 23.95 13.54
N VAL A 251 31.83 22.88 14.33
CA VAL A 251 31.01 22.82 15.53
C VAL A 251 31.89 22.38 16.70
N PRO A 252 32.53 23.32 17.41
CA PRO A 252 33.44 22.97 18.50
C PRO A 252 32.73 22.34 19.71
N GLN A 253 31.45 22.67 19.91
CA GLN A 253 30.62 22.19 21.02
C GLN A 253 29.25 21.73 20.48
N THR A 254 29.21 20.50 19.98
CA THR A 254 28.03 19.89 19.34
C THR A 254 26.77 19.96 20.22
N ASP A 255 26.89 19.65 21.51
CA ASP A 255 25.76 19.65 22.44
C ASP A 255 25.13 21.03 22.60
N GLN A 256 25.95 22.08 22.63
CA GLN A 256 25.45 23.45 22.76
C GLN A 256 24.72 23.89 21.48
N VAL A 257 25.23 23.52 20.31
CA VAL A 257 24.54 23.77 19.04
C VAL A 257 23.20 23.04 19.00
N PHE A 258 23.15 21.77 19.40
CA PHE A 258 21.88 21.05 19.49
C PHE A 258 20.91 21.74 20.44
N GLN A 259 21.33 22.14 21.64
CA GLN A 259 20.46 22.85 22.59
C GLN A 259 19.92 24.17 22.04
N GLU A 260 20.71 24.94 21.29
CA GLU A 260 20.26 26.19 20.68
C GLU A 260 19.30 25.94 19.51
N LEU A 261 19.60 24.97 18.64
CA LEU A 261 18.72 24.59 17.53
C LEU A 261 17.38 24.03 18.04
N MET A 262 17.38 23.25 19.12
CA MET A 262 16.15 22.68 19.69
C MET A 262 15.20 23.71 20.30
N LYS A 263 15.69 24.90 20.67
CA LYS A 263 14.86 26.00 21.19
C LYS A 263 14.10 26.73 20.08
N ASP A 264 14.44 26.48 18.83
CA ASP A 264 14.00 27.28 17.70
C ASP A 264 13.11 26.47 16.76
N SER A 265 11.87 26.93 16.60
CA SER A 265 10.84 26.24 15.82
C SER A 265 11.14 26.10 14.33
N ALA A 266 12.17 26.81 13.82
CA ALA A 266 12.65 26.67 12.45
C ALA A 266 13.47 25.38 12.22
N PHE A 267 13.79 24.62 13.28
CA PHE A 267 14.52 23.34 13.17
C PHE A 267 13.69 22.17 13.67
N SER A 268 13.48 21.18 12.80
CA SER A 268 12.80 19.92 13.11
C SER A 268 13.84 18.80 13.11
N PHE A 269 14.04 18.13 14.24
CA PHE A 269 14.97 17.01 14.35
C PHE A 269 14.30 15.73 13.86
N ASP A 270 14.82 15.16 12.78
CA ASP A 270 14.34 13.90 12.19
C ASP A 270 15.06 12.70 12.81
N HIS A 271 16.35 12.87 13.13
CA HIS A 271 17.15 11.92 13.89
C HIS A 271 18.11 12.68 14.81
N LEU A 272 18.27 12.23 16.05
CA LEU A 272 19.21 12.82 17.00
C LEU A 272 19.96 11.71 17.75
N SER A 273 21.28 11.79 17.70
CA SER A 273 22.22 11.06 18.53
C SER A 273 23.26 12.05 19.09
N GLN A 274 24.22 11.55 19.86
CA GLN A 274 25.20 12.43 20.52
C GLN A 274 26.22 13.07 19.59
N LYS A 275 26.59 12.34 18.52
CA LYS A 275 27.61 12.81 17.55
C LYS A 275 27.01 13.19 16.22
N GLU A 276 25.75 12.80 16.00
CA GLU A 276 25.08 12.91 14.72
C GLU A 276 23.64 13.38 14.88
N ALA A 277 23.23 14.34 14.06
CA ALA A 277 21.85 14.76 13.95
C ALA A 277 21.46 14.96 12.49
N GLU A 278 20.26 14.53 12.14
CA GLU A 278 19.58 14.91 10.90
C GLU A 278 18.45 15.87 11.27
N ILE A 279 18.54 17.08 10.75
CA ILE A 279 17.67 18.19 11.11
C ILE A 279 17.14 18.81 9.83
N SER A 280 15.83 18.99 9.74
CA SER A 280 15.20 19.77 8.69
C SER A 280 15.11 21.24 9.11
N PHE A 281 15.63 22.15 8.28
CA PHE A 281 15.33 23.57 8.38
C PHE A 281 13.97 23.80 7.74
N VAL A 282 12.98 24.21 8.52
CA VAL A 282 11.57 24.25 8.11
C VAL A 282 10.99 25.65 8.11
N GLY A 283 9.98 25.87 7.28
CA GLY A 283 9.16 27.07 7.29
C GLY A 283 8.05 27.03 8.34
N ASP A 284 7.00 27.83 8.11
CA ASP A 284 5.86 27.92 9.01
C ASP A 284 5.09 26.60 9.09
N TRP A 285 4.71 26.24 10.31
CA TRP A 285 3.92 25.05 10.58
C TRP A 285 2.44 25.29 10.24
N THR A 286 1.81 24.24 9.72
CA THR A 286 0.39 24.19 9.39
C THR A 286 -0.24 22.97 10.02
N CYS A 287 -1.42 23.15 10.60
CA CYS A 287 -2.29 22.07 11.05
C CYS A 287 -3.17 21.66 9.87
N TYR A 288 -2.94 20.44 9.40
CA TYR A 288 -3.69 19.80 8.35
C TYR A 288 -4.77 18.92 8.99
N THR A 289 -6.03 19.22 8.67
CA THR A 289 -7.19 18.41 9.08
C THR A 289 -8.01 18.02 7.87
N ASP A 290 -8.49 16.79 7.88
CA ASP A 290 -9.18 16.20 6.74
C ASP A 290 -10.23 15.20 7.21
N ASN A 291 -11.48 15.37 6.79
CA ASN A 291 -12.58 14.53 7.26
C ASN A 291 -12.59 13.10 6.70
N ALA A 292 -11.67 12.75 5.79
CA ALA A 292 -11.44 11.39 5.32
C ALA A 292 -10.23 10.71 5.98
N LEU A 293 -9.45 11.44 6.80
CA LEU A 293 -8.30 10.89 7.52
C LEU A 293 -8.56 10.91 9.03
N PRO A 294 -8.11 9.88 9.78
CA PRO A 294 -8.39 9.79 11.21
C PRO A 294 -7.53 10.75 12.05
N ALA A 295 -6.35 11.12 11.56
CA ALA A 295 -5.34 11.85 12.31
C ALA A 295 -5.27 13.33 11.91
N VAL A 296 -4.97 14.18 12.90
CA VAL A 296 -4.57 15.58 12.70
C VAL A 296 -3.07 15.61 12.44
N LEU A 297 -2.64 16.27 11.36
CA LEU A 297 -1.24 16.32 10.96
C LEU A 297 -0.70 17.73 11.15
N TYR A 298 0.56 17.82 11.54
CA TYR A 298 1.31 19.07 11.57
C TYR A 298 2.39 18.99 10.51
N MET A 299 2.39 19.97 9.62
CA MET A 299 3.22 19.97 8.41
C MET A 299 3.96 21.28 8.28
N ALA A 300 5.24 21.23 7.93
CA ALA A 300 6.03 22.40 7.57
C ALA A 300 6.88 22.13 6.32
N PRO A 301 6.97 23.07 5.37
CA PRO A 301 7.84 22.90 4.21
C PRO A 301 9.31 22.84 4.63
N VAL A 302 10.09 21.93 4.05
CA VAL A 302 11.52 21.80 4.31
C VAL A 302 12.29 22.72 3.37
N TYR A 303 12.98 23.69 3.94
CA TYR A 303 13.80 24.67 3.22
C TYR A 303 15.21 24.17 2.92
N GLY A 304 15.72 23.25 3.74
CA GLY A 304 16.98 22.55 3.53
C GLY A 304 17.21 21.49 4.61
N THR A 305 18.17 20.62 4.37
CA THR A 305 18.56 19.58 5.33
C THR A 305 19.87 19.95 6.00
N ILE A 306 20.00 19.62 7.27
CA ILE A 306 21.17 19.84 8.09
C ILE A 306 21.62 18.47 8.60
N HIS A 307 22.87 18.14 8.33
CA HIS A 307 23.53 16.97 8.90
C HIS A 307 24.68 17.44 9.78
N VAL A 308 24.63 17.10 11.05
CA VAL A 308 25.74 17.32 11.98
C VAL A 308 26.41 15.97 12.19
N MET A 309 27.73 15.88 12.01
CA MET A 309 28.50 14.66 12.25
C MET A 309 29.95 15.01 12.55
N SER A 310 30.51 14.42 13.62
CA SER A 310 31.94 14.55 13.95
C SER A 310 32.45 16.01 14.05
N GLY A 311 31.66 16.89 14.67
CA GLY A 311 32.02 18.31 14.86
C GLY A 311 31.93 19.16 13.59
N VAL A 312 31.26 18.66 12.54
CA VAL A 312 30.98 19.39 11.30
C VAL A 312 29.48 19.42 11.08
N MET A 313 28.93 20.60 10.81
CA MET A 313 27.55 20.79 10.38
C MET A 313 27.53 21.11 8.88
N LYS A 314 26.67 20.42 8.15
CA LYS A 314 26.42 20.62 6.72
C LYS A 314 24.98 21.03 6.51
N PHE A 315 24.73 22.20 5.95
CA PHE A 315 23.40 22.59 5.48
C PHE A 315 23.34 22.48 3.96
N THR A 316 22.32 21.80 3.42
CA THR A 316 22.13 21.61 1.97
C THR A 316 20.78 22.13 1.53
N SER A 317 20.76 22.94 0.46
CA SER A 317 19.53 23.40 -0.20
C SER A 317 19.79 23.78 -1.66
N ALA A 318 18.78 23.64 -2.51
CA ALA A 318 18.82 24.07 -3.91
C ALA A 318 18.06 25.39 -4.17
N ASN A 319 17.52 26.03 -3.11
CA ASN A 319 16.78 27.28 -3.22
C ASN A 319 17.60 28.44 -2.65
N ALA A 320 17.96 29.40 -3.51
CA ALA A 320 18.77 30.56 -3.14
C ALA A 320 18.16 31.40 -1.99
N VAL A 321 16.83 31.51 -1.93
CA VAL A 321 16.14 32.25 -0.86
C VAL A 321 16.29 31.52 0.47
N HIS A 322 16.13 30.20 0.48
CA HIS A 322 16.28 29.38 1.68
C HIS A 322 17.73 29.34 2.17
N ILE A 323 18.70 29.31 1.26
CA ILE A 323 20.13 29.41 1.59
C ILE A 323 20.42 30.72 2.32
N GLN A 324 19.94 31.85 1.80
CA GLN A 324 20.13 33.16 2.44
C GLN A 324 19.43 33.23 3.81
N SER A 325 18.22 32.67 3.91
CA SER A 325 17.50 32.59 5.18
C SER A 325 18.27 31.77 6.23
N PHE A 326 18.91 30.67 5.82
CA PHE A 326 19.72 29.87 6.71
C PHE A 326 21.02 30.59 7.11
N ILE A 327 21.69 31.29 6.20
CA ILE A 327 22.89 32.08 6.52
C ILE A 327 22.59 33.11 7.61
N GLN A 328 21.51 33.89 7.46
CA GLN A 328 21.08 34.85 8.49
C GLN A 328 20.81 34.17 9.84
N LYS A 329 20.25 32.95 9.81
CA LYS A 329 20.00 32.17 11.02
C LYS A 329 21.29 31.66 11.66
N ALA A 330 22.23 31.14 10.87
CA ALA A 330 23.52 30.69 11.33
C ALA A 330 24.38 31.82 11.91
N GLU A 331 24.30 33.04 11.36
CA GLU A 331 24.93 34.24 11.93
C GLU A 331 24.44 34.55 13.35
N SER A 332 23.15 34.31 13.65
CA SER A 332 22.64 34.46 15.01
C SER A 332 23.24 33.44 16.01
N LEU A 333 23.82 32.35 15.50
CA LEU A 333 24.47 31.26 16.23
C LEU A 333 26.01 31.33 16.17
N HIS A 334 26.60 32.44 15.71
CA HIS A 334 28.06 32.61 15.49
C HIS A 334 28.95 32.31 16.71
N ALA A 335 28.40 32.30 17.93
CA ALA A 335 29.13 31.93 19.15
C ALA A 335 29.44 30.42 19.22
N THR A 336 28.72 29.60 18.46
CA THR A 336 28.79 28.13 18.50
C THR A 336 29.04 27.48 17.12
N LEU A 337 28.92 28.26 16.04
CA LEU A 337 29.15 27.83 14.66
C LEU A 337 30.22 28.67 13.98
N HIS A 338 31.21 28.02 13.35
CA HIS A 338 32.23 28.70 12.56
C HIS A 338 32.13 28.29 11.09
N PHE A 339 31.83 29.23 10.20
CA PHE A 339 31.78 28.94 8.78
C PHE A 339 33.15 28.48 8.26
N SER A 340 33.17 27.36 7.55
CA SER A 340 34.38 26.77 6.98
C SER A 340 34.49 27.10 5.48
N HIS A 341 33.55 26.58 4.68
CA HIS A 341 33.51 26.77 3.22
C HIS A 341 32.13 26.42 2.66
N GLU A 342 31.90 26.74 1.38
CA GLU A 342 30.73 26.29 0.62
C GLU A 342 31.15 25.38 -0.55
N GLU A 343 30.31 24.40 -0.86
CA GLU A 343 30.37 23.59 -2.07
C GLU A 343 29.12 23.85 -2.91
N THR A 344 29.25 23.89 -4.23
CA THR A 344 28.11 23.96 -5.15
C THR A 344 28.13 22.73 -6.06
N ARG A 345 27.00 22.03 -6.14
CA ARG A 345 26.77 20.92 -7.06
C ARG A 345 25.69 21.33 -8.05
N THR A 346 25.98 21.15 -9.33
CA THR A 346 25.02 21.44 -10.39
C THR A 346 24.34 20.14 -10.80
N HIS A 347 23.03 20.07 -10.59
CA HIS A 347 22.20 18.97 -11.03
C HIS A 347 21.46 19.37 -12.30
N ARG A 348 21.51 18.52 -13.32
CA ARG A 348 20.75 18.76 -14.54
C ARG A 348 19.33 18.23 -14.35
N VAL A 349 18.36 19.13 -14.15
CA VAL A 349 16.96 18.78 -13.89
C VAL A 349 16.04 19.28 -15.01
N PRO A 350 14.89 18.62 -15.23
CA PRO A 350 13.76 19.20 -15.93
C PRO A 350 13.43 20.64 -15.51
N GLU A 351 13.28 21.55 -16.48
CA GLU A 351 12.66 22.86 -16.24
C GLU A 351 11.25 22.68 -15.65
N GLY A 352 10.96 23.36 -14.54
CA GLY A 352 9.67 23.27 -13.84
C GLY A 352 9.53 22.15 -12.81
N VAL A 353 10.58 21.41 -12.47
CA VAL A 353 10.57 20.54 -11.30
C VAL A 353 10.51 21.38 -10.03
N ILE A 354 9.50 21.11 -9.20
CA ILE A 354 9.34 21.70 -7.88
C ILE A 354 9.61 20.60 -6.87
N GLN A 355 10.76 20.69 -6.20
CA GLN A 355 11.14 19.75 -5.15
C GLN A 355 10.71 20.35 -3.81
N GLN A 356 9.43 20.15 -3.46
CA GLN A 356 8.88 20.58 -2.18
C GLN A 356 8.65 19.36 -1.30
N THR A 357 9.42 19.26 -0.22
CA THR A 357 9.30 18.24 0.82
C THR A 357 8.69 18.86 2.06
N TYR A 358 7.97 18.07 2.85
CA TYR A 358 7.39 18.52 4.12
C TYR A 358 7.94 17.68 5.28
N SER A 359 8.23 18.33 6.41
CA SER A 359 8.32 17.66 7.70
C SER A 359 6.90 17.45 8.18
N ILE A 360 6.52 16.19 8.46
CA ILE A 360 5.16 15.80 8.85
C ILE A 360 5.24 15.12 10.21
N ARG A 361 4.40 15.57 11.14
CA ARG A 361 4.28 15.02 12.50
C ARG A 361 2.82 14.81 12.86
N SER A 362 2.57 13.87 13.76
CA SER A 362 1.23 13.51 14.26
C SER A 362 1.39 12.89 15.64
N GLU A 363 0.35 13.04 16.48
CA GLU A 363 0.26 12.35 17.77
C GLU A 363 0.00 10.85 17.58
N GLU A 364 -0.67 10.48 16.48
CA GLU A 364 -0.93 9.10 16.09
C GLU A 364 0.13 8.61 15.10
N ALA A 365 0.45 7.31 15.15
CA ALA A 365 1.35 6.66 14.20
C ALA A 365 0.88 6.86 12.74
N LEU A 366 1.77 7.39 11.90
CA LEU A 366 1.46 7.71 10.51
C LEU A 366 1.82 6.57 9.57
N SER A 367 0.86 6.20 8.71
CA SER A 367 1.22 5.44 7.51
C SER A 367 1.92 6.35 6.49
N SER A 368 2.85 5.79 5.73
CA SER A 368 3.52 6.48 4.61
C SER A 368 2.53 7.06 3.60
N GLU A 369 1.40 6.37 3.39
CA GLU A 369 0.31 6.80 2.51
C GLU A 369 -0.38 8.09 3.00
N THR A 370 -0.66 8.18 4.30
CA THR A 370 -1.32 9.36 4.91
C THR A 370 -0.45 10.60 4.73
N ALA A 371 0.86 10.45 4.95
CA ALA A 371 1.84 11.50 4.71
C ALA A 371 1.88 11.94 3.23
N LEU A 372 1.85 10.99 2.29
CA LEU A 372 1.84 11.29 0.85
C LEU A 372 0.57 12.03 0.41
N ILE A 373 -0.60 11.61 0.91
CA ILE A 373 -1.90 12.25 0.64
C ILE A 373 -1.90 13.69 1.14
N ALA A 374 -1.43 13.91 2.37
CA ALA A 374 -1.37 15.23 2.98
C ALA A 374 -0.36 16.14 2.26
N GLN A 375 0.82 15.62 1.90
CA GLN A 375 1.83 16.37 1.13
C GLN A 375 1.30 16.80 -0.24
N GLU A 376 0.70 15.88 -0.99
CA GLU A 376 0.14 16.21 -2.29
C GLU A 376 -0.96 17.27 -2.15
N THR A 377 -1.86 17.10 -1.18
CA THR A 377 -2.93 18.06 -0.91
C THR A 377 -2.35 19.42 -0.54
N ALA A 378 -1.44 19.51 0.44
CA ALA A 378 -0.81 20.75 0.89
C ALA A 378 -0.10 21.49 -0.25
N SER A 379 0.57 20.77 -1.15
CA SER A 379 1.25 21.37 -2.30
C SER A 379 0.31 22.02 -3.31
N LEU A 380 -0.99 21.67 -3.33
CA LEU A 380 -2.01 22.33 -4.16
C LEU A 380 -2.46 23.67 -3.56
N TYR A 381 -2.32 23.86 -2.23
CA TYR A 381 -2.64 25.11 -1.53
C TYR A 381 -1.47 26.07 -1.46
N ASP A 382 -0.29 25.64 -1.89
CA ASP A 382 0.90 26.48 -1.89
C ASP A 382 0.73 27.64 -2.87
N LYS A 383 0.47 28.83 -2.34
CA LYS A 383 0.32 30.07 -3.13
C LYS A 383 1.61 30.49 -3.82
N SER A 384 2.75 29.90 -3.46
CA SER A 384 4.03 30.09 -4.14
C SER A 384 4.19 29.19 -5.36
N LEU A 385 3.30 28.21 -5.55
CA LEU A 385 3.29 27.36 -6.74
C LEU A 385 3.15 28.23 -8.01
N ARG A 386 4.09 28.10 -8.92
CA ARG A 386 4.09 28.79 -10.23
C ARG A 386 4.09 27.73 -11.32
N LEU A 387 3.23 27.89 -12.32
CA LEU A 387 3.00 26.90 -13.38
C LEU A 387 3.71 27.32 -14.68
N PRO A 388 4.86 26.73 -15.05
CA PRO A 388 5.61 27.15 -16.25
C PRO A 388 4.79 27.01 -17.54
N ALA A 389 3.95 25.98 -17.63
CA ALA A 389 3.04 25.76 -18.75
C ALA A 389 1.99 26.88 -18.91
N MET A 390 1.80 27.71 -17.89
CA MET A 390 0.82 28.80 -17.84
C MET A 390 1.52 30.12 -17.49
N GLN A 391 2.64 30.40 -18.15
CA GLN A 391 3.40 31.66 -17.99
C GLN A 391 3.84 31.95 -16.54
N ASN A 392 4.13 30.90 -15.77
CA ASN A 392 4.49 31.00 -14.35
C ASN A 392 3.42 31.67 -13.48
N LEU A 393 2.14 31.58 -13.83
CA LEU A 393 1.04 32.06 -13.00
C LEU A 393 0.74 31.08 -11.85
N SER A 394 0.11 31.55 -10.77
CA SER A 394 -0.56 30.68 -9.79
C SER A 394 -1.81 30.01 -10.41
N LEU A 395 -2.40 29.03 -9.73
CA LEU A 395 -3.65 28.39 -10.18
C LEU A 395 -4.80 29.41 -10.31
N GLU A 396 -4.96 30.30 -9.32
CA GLU A 396 -5.99 31.33 -9.31
C GLU A 396 -5.77 32.35 -10.42
N GLU A 397 -4.53 32.85 -10.56
CA GLU A 397 -4.15 33.80 -11.60
C GLU A 397 -4.38 33.21 -12.99
N ALA A 398 -4.02 31.94 -13.20
CA ALA A 398 -4.21 31.25 -14.47
C ALA A 398 -5.71 31.15 -14.83
N VAL A 399 -6.58 30.80 -13.88
CA VAL A 399 -8.04 30.77 -14.12
C VAL A 399 -8.56 32.17 -14.46
N VAL A 400 -8.14 33.20 -13.74
CA VAL A 400 -8.55 34.60 -13.99
C VAL A 400 -8.09 35.09 -15.37
N GLN A 401 -6.91 34.67 -15.83
CA GLN A 401 -6.35 35.04 -17.15
C GLN A 401 -6.87 34.17 -18.31
N GLY A 402 -7.85 33.29 -18.07
CA GLY A 402 -8.51 32.51 -19.12
C GLY A 402 -7.89 31.15 -19.43
N TYR A 403 -6.92 30.68 -18.64
CA TYR A 403 -6.31 29.36 -18.79
C TYR A 403 -7.13 28.21 -18.17
N ARG A 404 -8.46 28.37 -18.07
CA ARG A 404 -9.35 27.46 -17.33
C ARG A 404 -9.25 26.00 -17.77
N GLU A 405 -9.23 25.72 -19.08
CA GLU A 405 -9.10 24.34 -19.60
C GLU A 405 -7.73 23.73 -19.31
N GLN A 406 -6.67 24.54 -19.36
CA GLN A 406 -5.32 24.07 -19.07
C GLN A 406 -5.14 23.74 -17.59
N VAL A 407 -5.74 24.56 -16.70
CA VAL A 407 -5.81 24.28 -15.26
C VAL A 407 -6.59 23.00 -15.00
N GLU A 408 -7.73 22.80 -15.66
CA GLU A 408 -8.53 21.57 -15.55
C GLU A 408 -7.71 20.34 -15.96
N THR A 409 -7.07 20.36 -17.13
CA THR A 409 -6.21 19.27 -17.61
C THR A 409 -5.02 19.03 -16.69
N TRP A 410 -4.39 20.08 -16.17
CA TRP A 410 -3.27 19.97 -15.23
C TRP A 410 -3.70 19.31 -13.92
N LEU A 411 -4.83 19.72 -13.34
CA LEU A 411 -5.37 19.11 -12.11
C LEU A 411 -5.73 17.64 -12.32
N ARG A 412 -6.37 17.29 -13.45
CA ARG A 412 -6.70 15.90 -13.78
C ARG A 412 -5.44 15.04 -13.95
N GLN A 413 -4.41 15.57 -14.63
CA GLN A 413 -3.14 14.87 -14.79
C GLN A 413 -2.47 14.64 -13.44
N ARG A 414 -2.48 15.66 -12.58
CA ARG A 414 -1.85 15.59 -11.27
C ARG A 414 -2.57 14.59 -10.36
N GLU A 415 -3.90 14.58 -10.39
CA GLU A 415 -4.73 13.60 -9.68
C GLU A 415 -4.47 12.16 -10.16
N PHE A 416 -4.36 11.94 -11.48
CA PHE A 416 -3.94 10.66 -12.04
C PHE A 416 -2.54 10.26 -11.53
N SER A 417 -1.56 11.17 -11.61
CA SER A 417 -0.19 10.89 -11.18
C SER A 417 -0.08 10.58 -9.68
N SER A 418 -0.76 11.35 -8.83
CA SER A 418 -0.86 11.11 -7.39
C SER A 418 -1.44 9.72 -7.11
N TYR A 419 -2.55 9.38 -7.76
CA TYR A 419 -3.17 8.06 -7.62
C TYR A 419 -2.25 6.91 -8.04
N ARG A 420 -1.41 7.10 -9.06
CA ARG A 420 -0.47 6.06 -9.52
C ARG A 420 0.72 5.83 -8.57
N LEU A 421 0.99 6.77 -7.67
CA LEU A 421 2.06 6.68 -6.68
C LEU A 421 1.59 6.04 -5.35
N ARG A 422 0.28 5.82 -5.17
CA ARG A 422 -0.27 5.19 -3.97
C ARG A 422 0.03 3.70 -3.90
N ASP A 423 0.14 3.16 -2.70
CA ASP A 423 0.11 1.72 -2.48
C ASP A 423 -1.33 1.20 -2.67
N ALA A 424 -1.48 -0.01 -3.19
CA ALA A 424 -2.77 -0.59 -3.61
C ALA A 424 -3.76 -0.80 -2.46
N VAL A 425 -3.31 -0.69 -1.21
CA VAL A 425 -4.09 -0.96 0.01
C VAL A 425 -4.93 0.24 0.46
N SER A 426 -4.58 1.47 0.05
CA SER A 426 -5.25 2.68 0.54
C SER A 426 -6.58 2.98 -0.13
N ALA A 427 -7.65 3.12 0.66
CA ALA A 427 -8.99 3.49 0.18
C ALA A 427 -9.18 5.02 -0.01
N VAL A 428 -8.26 5.85 0.50
CA VAL A 428 -8.39 7.32 0.51
C VAL A 428 -7.54 7.96 -0.59
N THR A 429 -8.06 9.00 -1.25
CA THR A 429 -7.34 9.83 -2.22
C THR A 429 -7.00 11.21 -1.66
N ALA A 430 -6.04 11.89 -2.29
CA ALA A 430 -5.77 13.31 -2.08
C ALA A 430 -6.99 14.19 -2.41
N ASP A 431 -7.12 15.32 -1.71
CA ASP A 431 -8.25 16.23 -1.89
C ASP A 431 -7.97 17.29 -2.95
N TYR A 432 -8.40 17.00 -4.18
CA TYR A 432 -8.44 17.98 -5.27
C TYR A 432 -9.72 18.83 -5.23
N ASN A 433 -10.77 18.41 -4.52
CA ASN A 433 -12.08 19.03 -4.59
C ASN A 433 -12.13 20.35 -3.85
N THR A 434 -11.42 20.52 -2.75
CA THR A 434 -11.42 21.81 -2.05
C THR A 434 -10.75 22.92 -2.88
N VAL A 435 -9.61 22.66 -3.53
CA VAL A 435 -8.99 23.62 -4.47
C VAL A 435 -9.88 23.87 -5.68
N ARG A 436 -10.52 22.83 -6.25
CA ARG A 436 -11.49 23.00 -7.35
C ARG A 436 -12.67 23.90 -6.97
N LYS A 437 -13.21 23.76 -5.75
CA LYS A 437 -14.28 24.64 -5.22
C LYS A 437 -13.81 26.10 -5.21
N GLN A 438 -12.60 26.36 -4.73
CA GLN A 438 -12.03 27.72 -4.66
C GLN A 438 -11.84 28.34 -6.06
N LEU A 439 -11.41 27.54 -7.04
CA LEU A 439 -11.22 27.95 -8.43
C LEU A 439 -12.52 28.01 -9.25
N GLY A 440 -13.64 27.59 -8.67
CA GLY A 440 -14.93 27.48 -9.37
C GLY A 440 -14.90 26.47 -10.52
N LEU A 441 -14.12 25.39 -10.40
CA LEU A 441 -14.01 24.30 -11.37
C LEU A 441 -14.97 23.14 -11.02
N PRO A 442 -15.34 22.28 -12.00
CA PRO A 442 -16.09 21.06 -11.72
C PRO A 442 -15.36 20.17 -10.71
N LEU A 443 -16.10 19.58 -9.78
CA LEU A 443 -15.54 18.65 -8.79
C LEU A 443 -15.10 17.35 -9.47
N SER A 444 -13.99 16.79 -9.00
CA SER A 444 -13.59 15.44 -9.36
C SER A 444 -14.49 14.43 -8.65
N PRO A 445 -15.07 13.46 -9.37
CA PRO A 445 -15.82 12.37 -8.76
C PRO A 445 -14.90 11.37 -8.06
N PHE A 446 -13.60 11.38 -8.36
CA PHE A 446 -12.60 10.42 -7.88
C PHE A 446 -12.05 10.74 -6.49
N VAL A 447 -12.34 11.93 -5.95
CA VAL A 447 -11.96 12.30 -4.59
C VAL A 447 -12.83 11.53 -3.58
N THR A 448 -12.21 10.85 -2.62
CA THR A 448 -12.92 10.18 -1.52
C THR A 448 -13.83 11.16 -0.78
N LEU A 449 -15.07 10.75 -0.50
CA LEU A 449 -16.18 11.59 0.00
C LEU A 449 -16.76 12.61 -1.00
N ARG A 450 -16.24 12.69 -2.23
CA ARG A 450 -16.72 13.54 -3.35
C ARG A 450 -16.90 14.99 -2.93
N GLU A 451 -18.13 15.51 -3.03
CA GLU A 451 -18.50 16.87 -2.66
C GLU A 451 -18.38 17.14 -1.15
N LYS A 452 -18.50 16.09 -0.32
CA LYS A 452 -18.46 16.17 1.14
C LYS A 452 -17.04 16.16 1.69
N ARG A 453 -16.01 16.02 0.83
CA ARG A 453 -14.62 16.14 1.25
C ARG A 453 -14.37 17.58 1.73
N GLU A 454 -13.78 17.67 2.91
CA GLU A 454 -13.38 18.92 3.55
C GLU A 454 -11.97 18.76 4.12
N THR A 455 -11.06 19.58 3.61
CA THR A 455 -9.68 19.70 4.10
C THR A 455 -9.42 21.13 4.53
N LYS A 456 -8.70 21.32 5.64
CA LYS A 456 -8.27 22.63 6.14
C LYS A 456 -6.78 22.61 6.43
N LEU A 457 -6.13 23.73 6.10
CA LEU A 457 -4.74 24.02 6.46
C LEU A 457 -4.73 25.32 7.25
N ASP A 458 -4.69 25.21 8.57
CA ASP A 458 -4.67 26.34 9.48
C ASP A 458 -3.23 26.61 9.96
N PRO A 459 -2.78 27.87 10.11
CA PRO A 459 -1.49 28.17 10.71
C PRO A 459 -1.37 27.53 12.10
N ALA A 460 -0.21 26.95 12.39
CA ALA A 460 0.03 26.24 13.65
C ALA A 460 1.43 26.56 14.20
N VAL A 461 1.63 26.21 15.47
CA VAL A 461 2.96 26.11 16.09
C VAL A 461 3.26 24.62 16.20
N ASN A 462 4.52 24.21 16.01
CA ASN A 462 4.92 22.81 16.21
C ASN A 462 4.54 22.34 17.63
N PRO A 463 3.60 21.40 17.80
CA PRO A 463 3.18 20.94 19.13
C PRO A 463 4.15 19.90 19.71
N PHE A 464 5.06 19.35 18.91
CA PHE A 464 6.03 18.34 19.32
C PHE A 464 7.25 19.03 19.92
N VAL A 465 7.18 19.30 21.24
CA VAL A 465 8.33 19.75 22.03
C VAL A 465 9.42 18.67 21.95
N GLN A 466 10.60 19.03 21.46
CA GLN A 466 11.71 18.10 21.30
C GLN A 466 12.16 17.58 22.67
N ALA A 467 12.24 16.25 22.81
CA ALA A 467 12.65 15.61 24.05
C ALA A 467 14.06 16.05 24.46
N PRO A 468 14.34 16.21 25.77
CA PRO A 468 15.66 16.61 26.24
C PRO A 468 16.74 15.58 25.87
N LEU A 469 17.98 16.07 25.66
CA LEU A 469 19.19 15.27 25.38
C LEU A 469 19.34 14.10 26.37
N ILE A 470 19.51 12.89 25.82
CA ILE A 470 19.80 11.65 26.55
C ILE A 470 21.32 11.55 26.83
N GLU A 471 21.70 11.24 28.06
CA GLU A 471 23.09 11.09 28.54
C GLU A 471 23.87 9.92 27.85
N GLU A 472 25.19 10.06 27.66
CA GLU A 472 26.08 9.16 26.86
C GLU A 472 26.18 7.72 27.38
N GLU A 473 26.00 7.55 28.69
CA GLU A 473 26.02 6.23 29.30
C GLU A 473 24.79 5.39 28.93
N ASP A 474 23.70 6.02 28.48
CA ASP A 474 22.42 5.34 28.31
C ASP A 474 22.20 4.82 26.89
N PHE A 475 22.83 5.45 25.89
CA PHE A 475 22.69 5.15 24.46
C PHE A 475 23.00 3.68 24.11
N MET A 476 24.08 3.10 24.66
CA MET A 476 24.42 1.69 24.47
C MET A 476 23.31 0.74 24.95
N PHE A 477 22.55 1.13 25.97
CA PHE A 477 21.46 0.31 26.50
C PHE A 477 20.20 0.45 25.65
N TYR A 478 19.92 1.63 25.08
CA TYR A 478 18.85 1.84 24.09
C TYR A 478 19.10 1.02 22.82
N GLU A 479 20.30 1.11 22.24
CA GLU A 479 20.69 0.35 21.05
C GLU A 479 20.72 -1.16 21.32
N GLY A 480 21.26 -1.56 22.48
CA GLY A 480 21.28 -2.94 22.92
C GLY A 480 19.87 -3.56 23.01
N LEU A 481 18.89 -2.80 23.50
CA LEU A 481 17.49 -3.20 23.59
C LEU A 481 16.69 -3.00 22.30
N GLN A 482 17.26 -2.38 21.27
CA GLN A 482 16.61 -2.12 19.97
C GLN A 482 15.31 -1.31 20.13
N LEU A 483 15.29 -0.33 21.03
CA LEU A 483 14.11 0.51 21.27
C LEU A 483 13.85 1.47 20.10
N THR A 484 12.59 1.58 19.68
CA THR A 484 12.16 2.57 18.67
C THR A 484 12.15 3.98 19.24
N ALA A 485 12.16 5.01 18.38
CA ALA A 485 12.05 6.41 18.82
C ALA A 485 10.77 6.68 19.63
N GLU A 486 9.66 6.02 19.28
CA GLU A 486 8.39 6.07 20.00
C GLU A 486 8.50 5.44 21.40
N ALA A 487 9.15 4.28 21.50
CA ALA A 487 9.41 3.66 22.79
C ALA A 487 10.24 4.60 23.67
N MET A 488 11.26 5.27 23.14
CA MET A 488 12.12 6.20 23.91
C MET A 488 11.36 7.33 24.61
N GLN A 489 10.17 7.69 24.12
CA GLN A 489 9.32 8.74 24.69
C GLN A 489 8.26 8.19 25.67
N SER A 490 8.18 6.87 25.85
CA SER A 490 7.17 6.20 26.67
C SER A 490 7.50 6.19 28.16
N PHE A 491 6.46 6.20 29.01
CA PHE A 491 6.58 6.30 30.48
C PHE A 491 7.50 5.25 31.13
N PHE A 492 7.60 4.05 30.53
CA PHE A 492 8.29 2.91 31.11
C PHE A 492 9.79 2.86 30.79
N VAL A 493 10.27 3.69 29.86
CA VAL A 493 11.59 3.45 29.25
C VAL A 493 12.73 3.67 30.22
N ASN A 494 12.69 4.73 31.03
CA ASN A 494 13.73 5.00 32.03
C ASN A 494 13.83 3.85 33.03
N ASP A 495 12.68 3.29 33.44
CA ASP A 495 12.62 2.15 34.36
C ASP A 495 13.19 0.86 33.73
N VAL A 496 12.87 0.60 32.46
CA VAL A 496 13.40 -0.57 31.72
C VAL A 496 14.90 -0.47 31.52
N ILE A 497 15.41 0.71 31.18
CA ILE A 497 16.84 0.97 31.00
C ILE A 497 17.59 0.82 32.32
N GLU A 498 17.10 1.45 33.39
CA GLU A 498 17.73 1.36 34.70
C GLU A 498 17.72 -0.08 35.24
N PHE A 499 16.59 -0.79 35.07
CA PHE A 499 16.52 -2.21 35.38
C PHE A 499 17.53 -3.02 34.57
N PHE A 500 17.67 -2.76 33.26
CA PHE A 500 18.60 -3.47 32.39
C PHE A 500 20.04 -3.29 32.87
N LYS A 501 20.48 -2.04 33.10
CA LYS A 501 21.82 -1.68 33.61
C LYS A 501 22.15 -2.46 34.88
N GLN A 502 21.26 -2.42 35.87
CA GLN A 502 21.45 -3.11 37.16
C GLN A 502 21.57 -4.62 37.01
N LYS A 503 20.92 -5.22 36.00
CA LYS A 503 20.92 -6.68 35.81
C LYS A 503 22.09 -7.21 35.00
N ILE A 504 22.70 -6.39 34.14
CA ILE A 504 23.80 -6.83 33.27
C ILE A 504 25.18 -6.38 33.77
N SER A 505 25.26 -5.38 34.64
CA SER A 505 26.53 -4.90 35.19
C SER A 505 27.32 -6.03 35.87
N GLY A 506 28.53 -6.30 35.37
CA GLY A 506 29.43 -7.36 35.85
C GLY A 506 28.93 -8.80 35.63
N LYS A 507 28.00 -9.03 34.68
CA LYS A 507 27.45 -10.37 34.39
C LYS A 507 27.97 -10.95 33.07
N SER A 508 27.76 -12.27 32.89
CA SER A 508 28.14 -12.99 31.68
C SER A 508 27.29 -12.59 30.45
N GLU A 509 27.83 -12.80 29.25
CA GLU A 509 27.11 -12.58 27.99
C GLU A 509 25.77 -13.32 27.94
N GLY A 510 25.71 -14.56 28.43
CA GLY A 510 24.44 -15.31 28.50
C GLY A 510 23.38 -14.62 29.38
N THR A 511 23.80 -13.88 30.41
CA THR A 511 22.89 -13.05 31.21
C THR A 511 22.45 -11.81 30.44
N TYR A 512 23.37 -11.15 29.74
CA TYR A 512 23.07 -10.01 28.87
C TYR A 512 22.00 -10.37 27.83
N TYR A 513 22.22 -11.41 27.02
CA TYR A 513 21.27 -11.82 25.98
C TYR A 513 19.90 -12.21 26.54
N LYS A 514 19.85 -12.86 27.71
CA LYS A 514 18.59 -13.22 28.37
C LYS A 514 17.76 -11.98 28.70
N TYR A 515 18.37 -10.97 29.33
CA TYR A 515 17.66 -9.74 29.70
C TYR A 515 17.31 -8.89 28.49
N ARG A 516 18.22 -8.80 27.52
CA ARG A 516 18.01 -8.11 26.24
C ARG A 516 16.75 -8.63 25.55
N THR A 517 16.70 -9.94 25.27
CA THR A 517 15.55 -10.56 24.60
C THR A 517 14.25 -10.36 25.37
N GLY A 518 14.26 -10.54 26.70
CA GLY A 518 13.04 -10.38 27.50
C GLY A 518 12.51 -8.95 27.54
N LEU A 519 13.40 -7.97 27.63
CA LEU A 519 13.03 -6.55 27.73
C LEU A 519 12.66 -5.94 26.38
N THR A 520 13.33 -6.29 25.28
CA THR A 520 12.94 -5.84 23.94
C THR A 520 11.50 -6.23 23.64
N ILE A 521 11.15 -7.51 23.85
CA ILE A 521 9.80 -8.02 23.57
C ILE A 521 8.74 -7.32 24.43
N LEU A 522 9.07 -7.05 25.70
CA LEU A 522 8.17 -6.33 26.60
C LEU A 522 8.03 -4.86 26.21
N ALA A 523 9.12 -4.18 25.86
CA ALA A 523 9.11 -2.78 25.45
C ALA A 523 8.28 -2.58 24.18
N ASP A 524 8.41 -3.48 23.19
CA ASP A 524 7.58 -3.48 22.00
C ASP A 524 6.09 -3.50 22.39
N TYR A 525 5.71 -4.40 23.30
CA TYR A 525 4.32 -4.50 23.76
C TYR A 525 3.85 -3.26 24.51
N LEU A 526 4.65 -2.76 25.47
CA LEU A 526 4.27 -1.60 26.28
C LEU A 526 4.08 -0.34 25.42
N THR A 527 4.84 -0.20 24.33
CA THR A 527 4.67 0.91 23.36
C THR A 527 3.30 0.86 22.67
N THR A 528 2.70 -0.32 22.51
CA THR A 528 1.35 -0.46 21.94
C THR A 528 0.23 -0.11 22.92
N LEU A 529 0.54 0.09 24.20
CA LEU A 529 -0.45 0.41 25.23
C LEU A 529 -0.65 1.93 25.29
N GLN A 530 -1.92 2.35 25.38
CA GLN A 530 -2.28 3.73 25.75
C GLN A 530 -2.17 3.93 27.28
N ALA A 531 -1.07 3.49 27.87
CA ALA A 531 -0.80 3.65 29.30
C ALA A 531 0.25 4.75 29.50
N SER A 532 0.02 5.61 30.50
CA SER A 532 0.94 6.69 30.88
C SER A 532 1.69 6.41 32.18
N SER A 533 1.35 5.33 32.89
CA SER A 533 2.02 4.92 34.12
C SER A 533 1.89 3.41 34.40
N TRP A 534 2.71 2.88 35.32
CA TRP A 534 2.65 1.46 35.70
C TRP A 534 1.35 1.06 36.42
N GLU A 535 0.65 2.00 37.05
CA GLU A 535 -0.65 1.77 37.70
C GLU A 535 -1.75 1.40 36.69
N GLU A 536 -1.64 1.88 35.46
CA GLU A 536 -2.57 1.57 34.37
C GLU A 536 -2.29 0.18 33.76
N VAL A 537 -1.09 -0.38 34.00
CA VAL A 537 -0.69 -1.71 33.53
C VAL A 537 -1.23 -2.81 34.46
N THR A 538 -2.53 -3.08 34.31
CA THR A 538 -3.25 -4.14 35.04
C THR A 538 -2.80 -5.58 34.72
N VAL A 539 -3.23 -6.55 35.54
CA VAL A 539 -3.01 -7.99 35.32
C VAL A 539 -3.52 -8.47 33.96
N TYR A 540 -4.59 -7.88 33.43
CA TYR A 540 -5.10 -8.17 32.09
C TYR A 540 -4.05 -7.88 31.00
N HIS A 541 -3.32 -6.76 31.11
CA HIS A 541 -2.28 -6.42 30.15
C HIS A 541 -1.12 -7.42 30.19
N TRP A 542 -0.75 -7.90 31.37
CA TRP A 542 0.27 -8.94 31.51
C TRP A 542 -0.19 -10.30 30.96
N GLU A 543 -1.46 -10.67 31.13
CA GLU A 543 -2.02 -11.90 30.54
C GLU A 543 -2.08 -11.83 29.02
N ARG A 544 -2.50 -10.68 28.48
CA ARG A 544 -2.52 -10.39 27.04
C ARG A 544 -1.12 -10.43 26.43
N PHE A 545 -0.13 -9.85 27.11
CA PHE A 545 1.28 -9.93 26.71
C PHE A 545 1.72 -11.38 26.50
N LEU A 546 1.52 -12.21 27.53
CA LEU A 546 1.97 -13.59 27.56
C LEU A 546 1.18 -14.50 26.60
N SER A 547 -0.13 -14.31 26.51
CA SER A 547 -1.03 -15.27 25.85
C SER A 547 -1.36 -14.90 24.41
N VAL A 548 -1.21 -13.63 24.03
CA VAL A 548 -1.57 -13.12 22.69
C VAL A 548 -0.36 -12.50 22.03
N TYR A 549 0.10 -11.35 22.53
CA TYR A 549 1.08 -10.51 21.84
C TYR A 549 2.39 -11.25 21.57
N TYR A 550 2.89 -12.02 22.55
CA TYR A 550 4.12 -12.80 22.41
C TYR A 550 4.06 -13.84 21.28
N PHE A 551 2.89 -14.46 21.02
CA PHE A 551 2.71 -15.46 19.96
C PHE A 551 2.30 -14.85 18.62
N GLU A 552 1.73 -13.64 18.65
CA GLU A 552 1.28 -12.91 17.46
C GLU A 552 2.43 -12.15 16.79
N THR A 553 3.40 -11.65 17.55
CA THR A 553 4.48 -10.79 17.00
C THR A 553 5.81 -11.50 16.81
N ARG A 554 5.97 -12.71 17.36
CA ARG A 554 7.21 -13.49 17.27
C ARG A 554 6.96 -14.81 16.57
N ASP A 555 7.67 -15.02 15.46
CA ASP A 555 7.59 -16.27 14.70
C ASP A 555 8.61 -17.32 15.19
N ASP A 556 9.67 -16.88 15.89
CA ASP A 556 10.78 -17.71 16.39
C ASP A 556 10.58 -18.22 17.84
N VAL A 557 9.33 -18.17 18.35
CA VAL A 557 9.00 -18.53 19.73
C VAL A 557 9.49 -19.93 20.07
N SER A 558 10.39 -20.04 21.06
CA SER A 558 10.93 -21.31 21.54
C SER A 558 10.80 -21.48 23.06
N LEU A 559 10.90 -22.72 23.55
CA LEU A 559 10.88 -23.01 24.99
C LEU A 559 12.03 -22.35 25.76
N ASN A 560 13.18 -22.12 25.11
CA ASN A 560 14.33 -21.46 25.72
C ASN A 560 14.10 -19.94 25.81
N GLN A 561 13.56 -19.33 24.77
CA GLN A 561 13.19 -17.91 24.78
C GLN A 561 12.07 -17.65 25.80
N LEU A 562 11.04 -18.50 25.87
CA LEU A 562 9.98 -18.39 26.88
C LEU A 562 10.55 -18.42 28.30
N LYS A 563 11.48 -19.34 28.59
CA LYS A 563 12.15 -19.39 29.91
C LYS A 563 12.87 -18.07 30.23
N ALA A 564 13.53 -17.47 29.25
CA ALA A 564 14.19 -16.18 29.40
C ALA A 564 13.18 -15.07 29.71
N VAL A 565 12.13 -14.92 28.89
CA VAL A 565 11.07 -13.92 29.05
C VAL A 565 10.42 -14.02 30.43
N LEU A 566 9.96 -15.21 30.84
CA LEU A 566 9.32 -15.40 32.14
C LEU A 566 10.26 -15.11 33.31
N ALA A 567 11.56 -15.40 33.18
CA ALA A 567 12.54 -15.07 34.22
C ALA A 567 12.76 -13.54 34.33
N VAL A 568 12.83 -12.85 33.19
CA VAL A 568 12.98 -11.39 33.13
C VAL A 568 11.76 -10.69 33.71
N LEU A 569 10.55 -11.10 33.32
CA LEU A 569 9.30 -10.54 33.85
C LEU A 569 9.21 -10.65 35.37
N ARG A 570 9.47 -11.85 35.93
CA ARG A 570 9.48 -12.06 37.40
C ARG A 570 10.49 -11.16 38.11
N ALA A 571 11.63 -10.89 37.48
CA ALA A 571 12.65 -10.03 38.05
C ALA A 571 12.26 -8.55 37.94
N LEU A 572 11.64 -8.13 36.83
CA LEU A 572 11.21 -6.76 36.57
C LEU A 572 10.07 -6.35 37.51
N VAL A 573 8.99 -7.13 37.62
CA VAL A 573 7.86 -6.74 38.49
C VAL A 573 8.25 -6.62 39.96
N LYS A 574 9.19 -7.46 40.43
CA LYS A 574 9.77 -7.33 41.78
C LYS A 574 10.65 -6.10 41.94
N TRP A 575 11.26 -5.64 40.85
CA TRP A 575 12.07 -4.44 40.84
C TRP A 575 11.17 -3.19 40.80
N LEU A 576 10.11 -3.19 39.99
CA LEU A 576 9.10 -2.13 39.95
C LEU A 576 8.44 -1.93 41.32
N ASP A 577 8.06 -3.00 42.01
CA ASP A 577 7.49 -2.90 43.37
C ASP A 577 8.46 -2.27 44.37
N ARG A 578 9.79 -2.39 44.15
CA ARG A 578 10.82 -1.85 45.05
C ARG A 578 11.22 -0.41 44.71
N GLN A 579 11.39 -0.10 43.42
CA GLN A 579 11.93 1.18 42.96
C GLN A 579 10.83 2.18 42.60
N CYS A 580 9.74 1.70 42.02
CA CYS A 580 8.62 2.52 41.55
C CYS A 580 7.42 2.48 42.52
N GLY A 581 7.48 1.68 43.59
CA GLY A 581 6.43 1.59 44.61
C GLY A 581 5.15 0.87 44.16
N THR A 582 5.20 0.14 43.04
CA THR A 582 4.05 -0.62 42.54
C THR A 582 3.67 -1.78 43.48
N LYS A 583 2.51 -2.40 43.24
CA LYS A 583 2.06 -3.62 43.95
C LYS A 583 1.70 -4.75 42.97
N THR A 584 2.47 -4.86 41.89
CA THR A 584 2.17 -5.71 40.73
C THR A 584 2.77 -7.11 40.86
N ALA A 585 3.88 -7.27 41.58
CA ALA A 585 4.61 -8.55 41.59
C ALA A 585 3.78 -9.75 42.08
N PRO A 586 3.00 -9.68 43.18
CA PRO A 586 2.23 -10.84 43.65
C PRO A 586 1.22 -11.36 42.62
N ALA A 587 0.54 -10.44 41.92
CA ALA A 587 -0.46 -10.80 40.93
C ALA A 587 0.18 -11.36 39.65
N VAL A 588 1.23 -10.70 39.13
CA VAL A 588 1.90 -11.13 37.89
C VAL A 588 2.67 -12.43 38.08
N ILE A 589 3.29 -12.67 39.24
CA ILE A 589 3.99 -13.93 39.51
C ILE A 589 3.00 -15.11 39.57
N THR A 590 1.84 -14.92 40.21
CA THR A 590 0.77 -15.93 40.24
C THR A 590 0.26 -16.21 38.82
N LEU A 591 0.00 -15.17 38.04
CA LEU A 591 -0.40 -15.30 36.63
C LEU A 591 0.63 -16.11 35.82
N ILE A 592 1.93 -15.82 35.97
CA ILE A 592 3.00 -16.57 35.28
C ILE A 592 2.99 -18.05 35.71
N GLN A 593 2.79 -18.36 36.99
CA GLN A 593 2.74 -19.74 37.48
C GLN A 593 1.57 -20.53 36.87
N GLU A 594 0.40 -19.89 36.74
CA GLU A 594 -0.81 -20.50 36.18
C GLU A 594 -0.74 -20.64 34.65
N THR A 595 -0.12 -19.68 33.96
CA THR A 595 -0.07 -19.65 32.48
C THR A 595 1.10 -20.42 31.90
N GLU A 596 2.25 -20.50 32.57
CA GLU A 596 3.47 -21.14 32.05
C GLU A 596 3.25 -22.57 31.48
N PRO A 597 2.51 -23.48 32.14
CA PRO A 597 2.23 -24.81 31.59
C PRO A 597 1.43 -24.77 30.28
N LYS A 598 0.55 -23.76 30.12
CA LYS A 598 -0.26 -23.56 28.90
C LYS A 598 0.60 -23.00 27.76
N LEU A 599 1.45 -22.01 28.07
CA LEU A 599 2.42 -21.44 27.12
C LEU A 599 3.34 -22.52 26.56
N ARG A 600 3.89 -23.39 27.42
CA ARG A 600 4.75 -24.51 27.02
C ARG A 600 4.05 -25.49 26.08
N ARG A 601 2.77 -25.79 26.32
CA ARG A 601 1.97 -26.67 25.45
C ARG A 601 1.71 -26.05 24.08
N ALA A 602 1.36 -24.76 24.04
CA ALA A 602 1.17 -24.03 22.79
C ALA A 602 2.44 -24.04 21.93
N ILE A 603 3.60 -23.73 22.52
CA ILE A 603 4.89 -23.78 21.81
C ILE A 603 5.20 -25.19 21.31
N ALA A 604 5.02 -26.20 22.15
CA ALA A 604 5.28 -27.59 21.76
C ALA A 604 4.36 -28.06 20.63
N LEU A 605 3.09 -27.61 20.61
CA LEU A 605 2.16 -27.92 19.54
C LEU A 605 2.56 -27.22 18.23
N TRP A 606 2.99 -25.95 18.32
CA TRP A 606 3.47 -25.21 17.16
C TRP A 606 4.74 -25.84 16.59
N ASP A 607 5.73 -26.15 17.43
CA ASP A 607 6.97 -26.82 17.04
C ASP A 607 6.75 -28.20 16.41
N TYR A 608 5.67 -28.91 16.79
CA TYR A 608 5.32 -30.20 16.20
C TYR A 608 4.94 -30.07 14.72
N TYR A 609 4.21 -29.02 14.34
CA TYR A 609 3.77 -28.79 12.96
C TYR A 609 4.75 -27.94 12.16
N THR A 610 5.40 -26.98 12.81
CA THR A 610 6.33 -26.04 12.17
C THR A 610 7.43 -25.68 13.18
N PRO A 611 8.56 -26.40 13.16
CA PRO A 611 9.70 -26.16 14.05
C PRO A 611 10.20 -24.70 14.04
N ALA A 612 10.64 -24.19 15.21
CA ALA A 612 11.08 -22.81 15.37
C ALA A 612 12.17 -22.32 14.39
N ASP A 613 13.08 -23.21 13.98
CA ASP A 613 14.14 -22.90 13.00
C ASP A 613 13.58 -22.70 11.59
N GLN A 614 12.50 -23.40 11.22
CA GLN A 614 11.81 -23.23 9.94
C GLN A 614 10.97 -21.96 9.92
N ARG A 615 10.30 -21.62 11.04
CA ARG A 615 9.49 -20.41 11.16
C ARG A 615 10.28 -19.13 10.91
N ARG A 616 11.54 -19.08 11.36
CA ARG A 616 12.44 -17.92 11.23
C ARG A 616 12.74 -17.50 9.79
N TYR A 617 12.62 -18.41 8.81
CA TYR A 617 12.96 -18.15 7.40
C TYR A 617 11.77 -18.26 6.43
N MET A 618 10.56 -18.49 6.95
CA MET A 618 9.34 -18.72 6.15
C MET A 618 8.30 -17.57 6.05
N PRO A 619 8.54 -16.28 6.36
CA PRO A 619 7.49 -15.26 6.28
C PRO A 619 6.78 -15.16 4.91
N SER A 620 7.47 -15.49 3.81
CA SER A 620 6.94 -15.35 2.45
C SER A 620 6.21 -16.59 1.89
N LEU A 621 6.32 -17.76 2.52
CA LEU A 621 5.76 -19.02 1.97
C LEU A 621 4.43 -19.42 2.61
N LEU A 622 4.17 -19.01 3.85
CA LEU A 622 2.90 -19.28 4.54
C LEU A 622 1.79 -18.27 4.18
N GLN A 623 2.12 -17.01 3.88
CA GLN A 623 1.14 -15.99 3.43
C GLN A 623 0.42 -16.38 2.13
N THR A 624 1.02 -17.25 1.31
CA THR A 624 0.36 -17.86 0.17
C THR A 624 0.12 -19.33 0.48
N GLY A 625 -0.70 -19.71 1.46
CA GLY A 625 -1.03 -21.13 1.74
C GLY A 625 -1.39 -21.98 0.50
N LEU A 626 -1.79 -21.31 -0.59
CA LEU A 626 -1.92 -21.83 -1.96
C LEU A 626 -0.64 -22.37 -2.64
N ALA A 627 0.55 -21.88 -2.32
CA ALA A 627 1.82 -22.32 -2.90
C ALA A 627 2.29 -23.70 -2.36
N MET A 628 1.82 -24.10 -1.17
CA MET A 628 2.13 -25.41 -0.57
C MET A 628 1.14 -26.50 -1.00
N LEU A 629 -0.08 -26.13 -1.39
CA LEU A 629 -1.15 -27.07 -1.80
C LEU A 629 -0.80 -27.97 -3.01
N PRO A 630 -0.08 -27.51 -4.05
CA PRO A 630 0.34 -28.36 -5.18
C PRO A 630 1.27 -29.52 -4.79
N HIS A 631 1.94 -29.45 -3.63
CA HIS A 631 2.87 -30.47 -3.16
C HIS A 631 2.22 -31.49 -2.22
N ILE A 632 1.00 -31.23 -1.75
CA ILE A 632 0.21 -32.20 -0.99
C ILE A 632 -0.45 -33.12 -2.02
N GLY A 633 0.26 -34.17 -2.46
CA GLY A 633 -0.20 -35.13 -3.47
C GLY A 633 -1.44 -35.96 -3.13
N GLU A 634 -2.32 -35.47 -2.24
CA GLU A 634 -3.57 -36.09 -1.82
C GLU A 634 -4.77 -35.35 -2.44
N ARG A 635 -5.74 -36.11 -2.99
CA ARG A 635 -7.03 -35.53 -3.41
C ARG A 635 -7.80 -35.04 -2.19
N HIS A 636 -8.30 -33.80 -2.25
CA HIS A 636 -9.07 -33.18 -1.17
C HIS A 636 -10.35 -32.53 -1.69
N GLU A 637 -11.39 -32.50 -0.85
CA GLU A 637 -12.70 -31.92 -1.17
C GLU A 637 -12.77 -30.41 -0.90
N GLY A 638 -11.86 -29.89 -0.06
CA GLY A 638 -11.81 -28.47 0.28
C GLY A 638 -10.70 -28.15 1.28
N VAL A 639 -10.32 -26.87 1.31
CA VAL A 639 -9.35 -26.27 2.23
C VAL A 639 -10.02 -25.08 2.90
N ILE A 640 -9.85 -24.94 4.20
CA ILE A 640 -10.36 -23.83 4.98
C ILE A 640 -9.20 -23.23 5.76
N GLU A 641 -9.02 -21.94 5.58
CA GLU A 641 -8.09 -21.12 6.33
C GLU A 641 -8.85 -20.39 7.45
N GLY A 642 -8.22 -20.24 8.61
CA GLY A 642 -8.74 -19.33 9.61
C GLY A 642 -8.15 -19.56 10.99
N LEU A 643 -8.68 -18.77 11.94
CA LEU A 643 -8.41 -18.91 13.36
C LEU A 643 -9.45 -19.84 13.99
N PHE A 644 -8.98 -20.95 14.55
CA PHE A 644 -9.80 -21.99 15.13
C PHE A 644 -9.62 -22.07 16.65
N ARG A 645 -10.72 -22.22 17.37
CA ARG A 645 -10.74 -22.47 18.82
C ARG A 645 -11.08 -23.93 19.11
N VAL A 646 -10.33 -24.57 20.00
CA VAL A 646 -10.61 -25.94 20.44
C VAL A 646 -11.81 -25.96 21.39
N ASP A 647 -12.96 -26.44 20.91
CA ASP A 647 -14.17 -26.57 21.73
C ASP A 647 -14.15 -27.87 22.57
N LYS A 648 -13.78 -28.99 21.94
CA LYS A 648 -13.79 -30.31 22.59
C LYS A 648 -12.68 -31.23 22.08
N LEU A 649 -12.06 -31.99 22.99
CA LEU A 649 -11.11 -33.05 22.63
C LEU A 649 -11.86 -34.37 22.39
N THR A 650 -11.44 -35.11 21.36
CA THR A 650 -11.99 -36.44 21.03
C THR A 650 -10.91 -37.51 21.13
N GLY A 651 -11.29 -38.79 21.05
CA GLY A 651 -10.32 -39.89 21.10
C GLY A 651 -9.31 -39.89 19.95
N THR A 652 -9.68 -39.32 18.80
CA THR A 652 -8.87 -39.31 17.56
C THR A 652 -8.34 -37.93 17.17
N GLY A 653 -8.81 -36.85 17.80
CA GLY A 653 -8.39 -35.49 17.50
C GLY A 653 -9.13 -34.44 18.34
N MET A 654 -9.74 -33.46 17.68
CA MET A 654 -10.47 -32.38 18.32
C MET A 654 -11.62 -31.86 17.47
N ILE A 655 -12.59 -31.26 18.13
CA ILE A 655 -13.63 -30.44 17.54
C ILE A 655 -13.22 -28.99 17.72
N VAL A 656 -13.16 -28.26 16.62
CA VAL A 656 -12.75 -26.86 16.59
C VAL A 656 -13.83 -25.98 15.98
N GLU A 657 -13.95 -24.75 16.47
CA GLU A 657 -14.84 -23.73 15.94
C GLU A 657 -14.02 -22.67 15.22
N HIS A 658 -14.40 -22.33 13.99
CA HIS A 658 -13.85 -21.19 13.29
C HIS A 658 -14.38 -19.90 13.91
N THR A 659 -13.49 -19.08 14.46
CA THR A 659 -13.84 -17.92 15.30
C THR A 659 -14.69 -16.86 14.59
N GLN A 660 -14.48 -16.62 13.29
CA GLN A 660 -15.29 -15.67 12.51
C GLN A 660 -16.59 -16.27 11.93
N GLN A 661 -16.54 -17.51 11.44
CA GLN A 661 -17.67 -18.15 10.74
C GLN A 661 -18.61 -18.93 11.66
N HIS A 662 -18.20 -19.18 12.91
CA HIS A 662 -18.89 -20.03 13.89
C HIS A 662 -19.22 -21.44 13.38
N GLN A 663 -18.48 -21.91 12.36
CA GLN A 663 -18.60 -23.26 11.84
C GLN A 663 -17.70 -24.21 12.63
N VAL A 664 -18.17 -25.43 12.83
CA VAL A 664 -17.50 -26.44 13.64
C VAL A 664 -16.94 -27.55 12.76
N TYR A 665 -15.69 -27.93 12.99
CA TYR A 665 -14.97 -28.95 12.24
C TYR A 665 -14.41 -30.01 13.18
N GLU A 666 -14.52 -31.27 12.78
CA GLU A 666 -13.83 -32.37 13.45
C GLU A 666 -12.48 -32.62 12.77
N VAL A 667 -11.40 -32.34 13.49
CA VAL A 667 -10.01 -32.38 13.00
C VAL A 667 -9.27 -33.54 13.66
N ALA A 668 -8.77 -34.47 12.85
CA ALA A 668 -7.93 -35.57 13.28
C ALA A 668 -6.53 -35.08 13.67
N ILE A 669 -6.01 -35.54 14.80
CA ILE A 669 -4.69 -35.14 15.31
C ILE A 669 -3.80 -36.37 15.53
N PRO A 670 -2.53 -36.34 15.07
CA PRO A 670 -1.57 -37.41 15.31
C PRO A 670 -1.38 -37.70 16.81
N ILE A 671 -1.19 -38.98 17.16
CA ILE A 671 -1.04 -39.45 18.54
C ILE A 671 -0.02 -38.61 19.35
N PRO A 672 1.17 -38.26 18.83
CA PRO A 672 2.15 -37.46 19.58
C PRO A 672 1.63 -36.06 19.97
N ALA A 673 0.83 -35.42 19.11
CA ALA A 673 0.33 -34.06 19.33
C ALA A 673 -0.92 -33.99 20.23
N ARG A 674 -1.65 -35.11 20.40
CA ARG A 674 -2.90 -35.13 21.21
C ARG A 674 -2.71 -34.69 22.65
N LYS A 675 -1.56 -34.99 23.25
CA LYS A 675 -1.23 -34.63 24.65
C LYS A 675 -0.94 -33.14 24.84
N LEU A 676 -0.75 -32.40 23.75
CA LEU A 676 -0.43 -30.97 23.76
C LEU A 676 -1.69 -30.11 23.64
N LEU A 677 -2.81 -30.69 23.19
CA LEU A 677 -4.08 -30.00 23.00
C LEU A 677 -4.73 -29.65 24.35
N GLU A 678 -5.42 -28.51 24.37
CA GLU A 678 -6.20 -28.04 25.50
C GLU A 678 -7.50 -27.40 25.01
N LYS A 679 -8.57 -27.53 25.79
CA LYS A 679 -9.82 -26.80 25.51
C LYS A 679 -9.57 -25.29 25.59
N ASN A 680 -10.19 -24.53 24.69
CA ASN A 680 -10.03 -23.08 24.51
C ASN A 680 -8.65 -22.64 23.99
N MET A 681 -7.77 -23.57 23.60
CA MET A 681 -6.58 -23.23 22.82
C MET A 681 -7.04 -22.70 21.44
N CYS A 682 -6.36 -21.69 20.92
CA CYS A 682 -6.63 -21.17 19.58
C CYS A 682 -5.43 -21.36 18.66
N PHE A 683 -5.66 -21.49 17.37
CA PHE A 683 -4.57 -21.58 16.39
C PHE A 683 -5.02 -21.09 15.02
N SER A 684 -4.13 -20.38 14.31
CA SER A 684 -4.30 -20.04 12.91
C SER A 684 -3.71 -21.15 12.05
N ALA A 685 -4.52 -21.69 11.14
CA ALA A 685 -4.09 -22.83 10.33
C ALA A 685 -4.89 -22.93 9.02
N PHE A 686 -4.33 -23.72 8.11
CA PHE A 686 -5.07 -24.31 7.01
C PHE A 686 -5.50 -25.73 7.42
N ILE A 687 -6.80 -26.01 7.38
CA ILE A 687 -7.33 -27.36 7.52
C ILE A 687 -7.81 -27.86 6.16
N LEU A 688 -7.58 -29.14 5.87
CA LEU A 688 -8.01 -29.77 4.63
C LEU A 688 -8.86 -31.01 4.90
N LYS A 689 -9.83 -31.27 4.01
CA LYS A 689 -10.68 -32.45 4.05
C LYS A 689 -10.21 -33.47 3.00
N PRO A 690 -9.56 -34.57 3.40
CA PRO A 690 -9.15 -35.61 2.46
C PRO A 690 -10.37 -36.28 1.81
N ALA A 691 -10.32 -36.60 0.51
CA ALA A 691 -11.45 -37.19 -0.21
C ALA A 691 -11.92 -38.54 0.37
N ASP A 692 -11.00 -39.30 0.97
CA ASP A 692 -11.27 -40.64 1.49
C ASP A 692 -11.49 -40.67 3.02
N LYS A 693 -11.57 -39.51 3.69
CA LYS A 693 -11.71 -39.42 5.16
C LYS A 693 -12.82 -38.48 5.57
N MET A 694 -13.55 -38.89 6.61
CA MET A 694 -14.63 -38.09 7.18
C MET A 694 -14.15 -36.91 8.05
N GLN A 695 -12.91 -36.98 8.56
CA GLN A 695 -12.32 -35.96 9.44
C GLN A 695 -11.35 -35.04 8.68
N TRP A 696 -11.34 -33.76 9.06
CA TRP A 696 -10.38 -32.76 8.60
C TRP A 696 -8.99 -33.06 9.19
N LYS A 697 -7.93 -32.51 8.59
CA LYS A 697 -6.58 -32.52 9.17
C LYS A 697 -5.94 -31.14 9.05
N ILE A 698 -5.00 -30.83 9.94
CA ILE A 698 -4.17 -29.63 9.83
C ILE A 698 -3.19 -29.84 8.67
N ALA A 699 -3.27 -28.96 7.68
CA ALA A 699 -2.40 -28.95 6.51
C ALA A 699 -1.14 -28.11 6.79
N ALA A 700 -1.32 -26.94 7.39
CA ALA A 700 -0.26 -26.05 7.82
C ALA A 700 -0.69 -25.29 9.09
N MET A 701 0.24 -25.07 10.01
CA MET A 701 0.02 -24.34 11.26
C MET A 701 0.78 -23.02 11.22
N GLU A 702 0.07 -21.91 11.30
CA GLU A 702 0.69 -20.58 11.23
C GLU A 702 1.00 -20.03 12.60
N ARG A 703 0.03 -20.07 13.53
CA ARG A 703 0.19 -19.56 14.90
C ARG A 703 -0.58 -20.44 15.88
N VAL A 704 -0.10 -20.52 17.12
CA VAL A 704 -0.79 -21.21 18.23
C VAL A 704 -0.81 -20.32 19.46
N PHE A 705 -2.00 -20.14 20.02
CA PHE A 705 -2.25 -19.34 21.22
C PHE A 705 -2.70 -20.25 22.37
N PRO A 706 -2.13 -20.11 23.58
CA PRO A 706 -2.54 -20.87 24.76
C PRO A 706 -4.00 -20.57 25.15
N ALA A 707 -4.62 -21.50 25.89
CA ALA A 707 -5.93 -21.26 26.49
C ALA A 707 -5.84 -20.17 27.56
N SER A 708 -6.43 -18.99 27.32
CA SER A 708 -6.44 -17.86 28.24
C SER A 708 -7.82 -17.23 28.33
N HIS A 709 -7.99 -16.27 29.24
CA HIS A 709 -9.25 -15.51 29.35
C HIS A 709 -9.35 -14.36 28.34
N VAL A 710 -8.25 -14.09 27.63
CA VAL A 710 -8.07 -12.93 26.74
C VAL A 710 -8.11 -13.30 25.26
N VAL A 711 -7.83 -14.57 24.94
CA VAL A 711 -7.92 -15.20 23.61
C VAL A 711 -9.35 -15.72 23.39
#